data_AF-A0A8B6H4T0-F1
#
_entry.id   AF-A0A8B6H4T0-F1
#
_cell.length_a   1.000
_cell.length_b   1.000
_cell.length_c   1.000
_cell.angle_alpha   90.00
_cell.angle_beta   90.00
_cell.angle_gamma   90.00
#
_symmetry.space_group_name_H-M   'P 1'
#
loop_
_entity.id
_entity.type
_entity.pdbx_description
1 polymer ?
#
loop_
_entity_poly.entity_id
_entity_poly.type
_entity_poly.pdbx_seq_one_letter_code
_entity_poly.pdbx_strand_id
1 'polypeptide(L)'
;MFLFYKNFQPSTQDPAIVSFQRATAPVINSHINSNGVGRETGFIEKLLHSYGFIQCCERDSRLFFHFSEYGDDINLVKIGDPVEFQMTYDRRTGKPVASHIVLLNSGSQSYEVLSEEKFTGSIAQEAKPTKNKNGYALSEDSLGRVTYQHNGEVFFLPYGSDDVIDKTFKPIAQDQVQFYIATDKRNGNLHARQIEPVSCKVQGVVCSLKDSFGFIERADVVKEIFFHYSEYKGDINKLNLGDDVDFDVQNRNTKEVAVNIQSVPIGTVIFEDISVNKIQGSVQRTLKNSRRQSDPLGGRISYESAKGPVEIPFGDKDQGGDYTLLPGDVVECNIATDRRDKLQRATNIKLMEESFTANKENRETGVITNLKDGYGFIQCTEREARMFFHFSELLDPKKEVKTNEEVEFTVTQDPSASNGNKLMAIRIKYLSKGSVSFLVIHPEKYIGTVDKEPNAHKSPGKIKEAETGIIVFDFDEKIQKISYTIKDVLEMKNAPRYGDKVEFNLGEVKSTKTRTGVNVRVVLRNLNNKCQGFIATLKDNYGFIENSDHEKEVFFHFSSYEGDPNDLDLGDEVEYTLCRKSAKHSAENIFKLPKGTIPTEEILRDKGQQQGKVLRPMRIVNPDQEEYCGLVQPFNVEVEDTEPEVYPYGITSLADKRDFLQKGDSVKFNLALNKSNNQTRAVNISAIRKFIRSKVDSVKGQFGFLNYEKEDGKKLFFHMTEVHDGVEIQTGDEVEFVVVQNQRNGKYSACSLRKITDRRRPERLVSRLKSVTEDLSSVRIVVIRQPKGPDGTKGFTQTRVPWTPPA
;
A
#
# COMPACT_ATOMS: atom_id res chain seq x y z
N MET A 1 37.22 -13.88 -51.84
CA MET A 1 37.79 -13.57 -53.17
C MET A 1 39.30 -13.68 -53.02
N PHE A 2 39.88 -14.79 -53.49
CA PHE A 2 41.30 -15.10 -53.43
C PHE A 2 42.00 -14.60 -54.70
N LEU A 3 43.35 -14.55 -54.65
CA LEU A 3 44.36 -14.20 -55.67
C LEU A 3 44.86 -12.75 -55.49
N PHE A 4 46.15 -12.49 -55.21
CA PHE A 4 47.31 -12.90 -55.99
C PHE A 4 48.64 -12.83 -55.19
N TYR A 5 49.67 -13.43 -55.80
CA TYR A 5 51.12 -13.33 -55.57
C TYR A 5 51.81 -14.32 -54.61
N LYS A 6 52.14 -15.48 -55.20
CA LYS A 6 53.39 -16.22 -54.95
C LYS A 6 54.46 -15.78 -55.96
N ASN A 7 55.71 -15.82 -55.50
CA ASN A 7 56.99 -15.95 -56.22
C ASN A 7 57.91 -14.73 -56.06
N PHE A 8 58.89 -14.83 -55.18
CA PHE A 8 60.29 -14.44 -55.45
C PHE A 8 61.22 -15.21 -54.50
N GLN A 9 62.14 -16.00 -55.06
CA GLN A 9 63.33 -16.53 -54.37
C GLN A 9 64.35 -15.39 -54.20
N PRO A 10 65.17 -15.36 -53.13
CA PRO A 10 66.41 -14.62 -53.12
C PRO A 10 67.62 -15.52 -53.40
N SER A 11 68.55 -14.94 -54.17
CA SER A 11 69.88 -15.41 -54.48
C SER A 11 70.89 -15.12 -53.35
N THR A 12 71.91 -15.97 -53.29
CA THR A 12 73.16 -15.90 -52.53
C THR A 12 73.91 -14.56 -52.61
N GLN A 13 74.38 -14.02 -51.47
CA GLN A 13 75.63 -13.24 -51.37
C GLN A 13 76.12 -13.13 -49.90
N ASP A 14 77.46 -13.10 -49.76
CA ASP A 14 78.31 -13.14 -48.56
C ASP A 14 78.05 -12.06 -47.48
N PRO A 15 78.49 -12.28 -46.21
CA PRO A 15 78.35 -11.33 -45.12
C PRO A 15 79.54 -10.35 -45.07
N ALA A 16 79.26 -9.07 -45.33
CA ALA A 16 80.17 -7.98 -45.00
C ALA A 16 79.88 -7.47 -43.59
N ILE A 17 80.81 -7.75 -42.67
CA ILE A 17 80.87 -7.23 -41.31
C ILE A 17 81.09 -5.71 -41.37
N VAL A 18 80.23 -4.93 -40.72
CA VAL A 18 80.52 -3.52 -40.41
C VAL A 18 80.29 -3.26 -38.92
N SER A 19 81.39 -2.85 -38.30
CA SER A 19 81.64 -2.44 -36.92
C SER A 19 80.80 -1.24 -36.44
N PHE A 20 80.23 -1.34 -35.24
CA PHE A 20 79.70 -0.19 -34.50
C PHE A 20 80.77 0.45 -33.63
N GLN A 21 80.83 1.78 -33.72
CA GLN A 21 81.80 2.67 -33.08
C GLN A 21 81.66 2.73 -31.56
N ARG A 22 82.84 2.79 -30.95
CA ARG A 22 83.17 2.90 -29.54
C ARG A 22 82.93 4.33 -29.05
N ALA A 23 82.01 4.53 -28.11
CA ALA A 23 81.95 5.76 -27.32
C ALA A 23 83.00 5.69 -26.18
N THR A 24 83.81 6.74 -26.10
CA THR A 24 84.93 6.94 -25.19
C THR A 24 84.46 7.36 -23.79
N ALA A 25 84.86 6.60 -22.77
CA ALA A 25 84.94 7.04 -21.37
C ALA A 25 86.42 7.14 -20.96
N PRO A 26 86.80 8.03 -20.03
CA PRO A 26 88.18 8.49 -19.90
C PRO A 26 89.10 7.45 -19.26
N VAL A 27 90.34 7.52 -19.73
CA VAL A 27 91.53 6.78 -19.28
C VAL A 27 91.81 7.10 -17.81
N ILE A 28 91.61 6.14 -16.91
CA ILE A 28 92.39 6.06 -15.67
C ILE A 28 93.61 5.21 -15.98
N ASN A 29 94.73 5.91 -16.11
CA ASN A 29 96.06 5.37 -16.20
C ASN A 29 96.40 4.73 -14.85
N SER A 30 96.35 3.41 -14.72
CA SER A 30 97.02 2.71 -13.63
C SER A 30 98.08 1.81 -14.22
N HIS A 31 99.31 2.20 -13.91
CA HIS A 31 100.53 1.53 -14.30
C HIS A 31 100.52 0.05 -13.88
N ILE A 32 101.05 -0.76 -14.79
CA ILE A 32 101.60 -2.09 -14.51
C ILE A 32 102.50 -2.01 -13.29
N ASN A 33 102.08 -2.67 -12.21
CA ASN A 33 102.96 -3.19 -11.19
C ASN A 33 102.69 -4.68 -11.06
N SER A 34 103.59 -5.46 -11.66
CA SER A 34 103.77 -6.87 -11.34
C SER A 34 104.07 -7.05 -9.85
N ASN A 35 103.21 -7.84 -9.19
CA ASN A 35 103.36 -8.53 -7.89
C ASN A 35 102.20 -8.30 -6.90
N GLY A 36 100.97 -8.60 -7.34
CA GLY A 36 99.84 -8.87 -6.44
C GLY A 36 98.98 -9.95 -7.08
N VAL A 37 98.86 -11.11 -6.46
CA VAL A 37 98.19 -12.25 -7.10
C VAL A 37 96.68 -12.06 -7.02
N GLY A 38 96.06 -11.78 -8.17
CA GLY A 38 94.60 -11.67 -8.28
C GLY A 38 93.95 -13.04 -8.14
N ARG A 39 92.89 -13.12 -7.33
CA ARG A 39 92.04 -14.30 -7.29
C ARG A 39 91.10 -14.27 -8.50
N GLU A 40 91.00 -15.38 -9.22
CA GLU A 40 90.10 -15.63 -10.35
C GLU A 40 88.92 -16.50 -9.86
N THR A 41 87.77 -16.40 -10.52
CA THR A 41 86.61 -17.28 -10.24
C THR A 41 86.44 -18.34 -11.33
N GLY A 42 85.89 -19.48 -10.94
CA GLY A 42 85.63 -20.60 -11.84
C GLY A 42 84.64 -21.59 -11.26
N PHE A 43 84.30 -22.61 -12.04
CA PHE A 43 83.46 -23.71 -11.62
C PHE A 43 84.25 -25.01 -11.64
N ILE A 44 83.99 -25.90 -10.70
CA ILE A 44 84.62 -27.22 -10.68
C ILE A 44 84.05 -28.07 -11.81
N GLU A 45 84.86 -28.31 -12.82
CA GLU A 45 84.47 -29.06 -14.01
C GLU A 45 84.57 -30.58 -13.77
N LYS A 46 85.61 -31.01 -13.04
CA LYS A 46 85.84 -32.43 -12.77
C LYS A 46 86.58 -32.63 -11.46
N LEU A 47 86.12 -33.61 -10.68
CA LEU A 47 86.79 -34.09 -9.47
C LEU A 47 87.22 -35.55 -9.67
N LEU A 48 88.46 -35.86 -9.32
CA LEU A 48 89.05 -37.20 -9.34
C LEU A 48 89.59 -37.51 -7.94
N HIS A 49 90.16 -38.71 -7.72
CA HIS A 49 90.49 -39.19 -6.38
C HIS A 49 91.50 -38.34 -5.57
N SER A 50 92.32 -37.51 -6.22
CA SER A 50 93.31 -36.65 -5.53
C SER A 50 93.51 -35.26 -6.15
N TYR A 51 92.78 -34.94 -7.22
CA TYR A 51 92.93 -33.69 -7.97
C TYR A 51 91.65 -33.37 -8.74
N GLY A 52 91.51 -32.13 -9.20
CA GLY A 52 90.39 -31.70 -10.01
C GLY A 52 90.78 -30.70 -11.09
N PHE A 53 89.77 -30.28 -11.85
CA PHE A 53 89.89 -29.23 -12.85
C PHE A 53 88.85 -28.13 -12.60
N ILE A 54 89.29 -26.88 -12.70
CA ILE A 54 88.44 -25.69 -12.62
C ILE A 54 88.36 -25.06 -14.00
N GLN A 55 87.14 -24.81 -14.47
CA GLN A 55 86.89 -24.01 -15.65
C GLN A 55 86.79 -22.54 -15.23
N CYS A 56 87.60 -21.66 -15.83
CA CYS A 56 87.62 -20.24 -15.48
C CYS A 56 86.35 -19.52 -15.97
N CYS A 57 85.84 -18.56 -15.19
CA CYS A 57 84.70 -17.73 -15.57
C CYS A 57 85.07 -16.60 -16.55
N GLU A 58 86.28 -16.05 -16.40
CA GLU A 58 86.72 -14.85 -17.12
C GLU A 58 87.43 -15.16 -18.45
N ARG A 59 87.73 -16.44 -18.71
CA ARG A 59 88.47 -16.88 -19.89
C ARG A 59 88.18 -18.34 -20.20
N ASP A 60 88.29 -18.70 -21.47
CA ASP A 60 88.12 -20.09 -21.90
C ASP A 60 89.41 -20.89 -21.62
N SER A 61 89.64 -21.17 -20.35
CA SER A 61 90.82 -21.91 -19.88
C SER A 61 90.45 -22.84 -18.74
N ARG A 62 91.03 -24.04 -18.81
CA ARG A 62 90.88 -25.09 -17.83
C ARG A 62 92.14 -25.23 -17.00
N LEU A 63 92.02 -25.12 -15.69
CA LEU A 63 93.14 -25.20 -14.76
C LEU A 63 93.08 -26.47 -13.93
N PHE A 64 94.24 -27.09 -13.76
CA PHE A 64 94.42 -28.23 -12.87
C PHE A 64 94.61 -27.74 -11.43
N PHE A 65 94.07 -28.46 -10.45
CA PHE A 65 94.40 -28.27 -9.04
C PHE A 65 94.53 -29.58 -8.29
N HIS A 66 95.38 -29.60 -7.27
CA HIS A 66 95.50 -30.73 -6.35
C HIS A 66 94.63 -30.49 -5.11
N PHE A 67 94.10 -31.54 -4.47
CA PHE A 67 93.22 -31.38 -3.30
C PHE A 67 93.88 -30.66 -2.11
N SER A 68 95.21 -30.71 -2.03
CA SER A 68 95.98 -29.93 -1.03
C SER A 68 95.86 -28.42 -1.19
N GLU A 69 95.45 -27.95 -2.38
CA GLU A 69 95.27 -26.53 -2.67
C GLU A 69 93.89 -26.02 -2.29
N TYR A 70 92.97 -26.91 -1.89
CA TYR A 70 91.66 -26.56 -1.37
C TYR A 70 91.76 -26.35 0.15
N GLY A 71 91.31 -25.18 0.62
CA GLY A 71 91.52 -24.77 2.01
C GLY A 71 90.63 -25.47 3.06
N ASP A 72 89.56 -26.13 2.61
CA ASP A 72 88.51 -26.71 3.47
C ASP A 72 88.32 -28.23 3.22
N ASP A 73 87.27 -28.84 3.78
CA ASP A 73 86.98 -30.27 3.59
C ASP A 73 86.52 -30.54 2.14
N ILE A 74 87.36 -31.25 1.37
CA ILE A 74 87.12 -31.59 -0.04
C ILE A 74 85.84 -32.42 -0.25
N ASN A 75 85.32 -33.08 0.80
CA ASN A 75 84.08 -33.85 0.72
C ASN A 75 82.83 -32.97 0.54
N LEU A 76 82.92 -31.66 0.85
CA LEU A 76 81.82 -30.71 0.68
C LEU A 76 81.71 -30.19 -0.76
N VAL A 77 82.72 -30.46 -1.58
CA VAL A 77 82.88 -29.90 -2.92
C VAL A 77 82.32 -30.85 -3.98
N LYS A 78 81.49 -30.32 -4.87
CA LYS A 78 80.86 -31.07 -5.97
C LYS A 78 81.21 -30.48 -7.33
N ILE A 79 81.07 -31.30 -8.36
CA ILE A 79 81.15 -30.85 -9.76
C ILE A 79 80.05 -29.82 -9.98
N GLY A 80 80.42 -28.65 -10.51
CA GLY A 80 79.54 -27.50 -10.73
C GLY A 80 79.59 -26.43 -9.64
N ASP A 81 80.30 -26.65 -8.53
CA ASP A 81 80.38 -25.64 -7.48
C ASP A 81 81.24 -24.44 -7.91
N PRO A 82 80.80 -23.20 -7.61
CA PRO A 82 81.58 -22.01 -7.86
C PRO A 82 82.72 -21.91 -6.85
N VAL A 83 83.92 -21.64 -7.36
CA VAL A 83 85.13 -21.49 -6.56
C VAL A 83 85.90 -20.25 -6.93
N GLU A 84 86.52 -19.65 -5.94
CA GLU A 84 87.54 -18.63 -6.10
C GLU A 84 88.91 -19.29 -5.94
N PHE A 85 89.84 -19.00 -6.83
CA PHE A 85 91.17 -19.60 -6.84
C PHE A 85 92.22 -18.59 -7.27
N GLN A 86 93.47 -18.91 -7.01
CA GLN A 86 94.61 -18.10 -7.40
C GLN A 86 95.39 -18.83 -8.49
N MET A 87 95.52 -18.25 -9.69
CA MET A 87 96.34 -18.86 -10.74
C MET A 87 97.82 -18.74 -10.38
N THR A 88 98.51 -19.87 -10.33
CA THR A 88 99.96 -19.97 -10.19
C THR A 88 100.53 -20.88 -11.28
N TYR A 89 101.84 -21.05 -11.31
CA TYR A 89 102.51 -21.93 -12.27
C TYR A 89 103.23 -23.05 -11.53
N ASP A 90 103.02 -24.30 -11.97
CA ASP A 90 103.72 -25.46 -11.43
C ASP A 90 105.23 -25.26 -11.61
N ARG A 91 105.99 -25.23 -10.50
CA ARG A 91 107.44 -24.96 -10.50
C ARG A 91 108.26 -26.04 -11.25
N ARG A 92 107.71 -27.24 -11.44
CA ARG A 92 108.37 -28.35 -12.14
C ARG A 92 108.06 -28.35 -13.63
N THR A 93 106.84 -27.97 -14.03
CA THR A 93 106.41 -28.09 -15.44
C THR A 93 106.12 -26.76 -16.12
N GLY A 94 106.12 -25.64 -15.40
CA GLY A 94 105.78 -24.30 -15.91
C GLY A 94 104.33 -24.16 -16.38
N LYS A 95 103.44 -25.11 -16.06
CA LYS A 95 102.03 -25.09 -16.50
C LYS A 95 101.17 -24.28 -15.53
N PRO A 96 100.18 -23.51 -16.01
CA PRO A 96 99.27 -22.79 -15.13
C PRO A 96 98.39 -23.78 -14.35
N VAL A 97 98.32 -23.59 -13.04
CA VAL A 97 97.55 -24.39 -12.09
C VAL A 97 96.74 -23.47 -11.17
N ALA A 98 95.63 -23.97 -10.65
CA ALA A 98 94.84 -23.26 -9.65
C ALA A 98 95.33 -23.66 -8.25
N SER A 99 95.57 -22.65 -7.41
CA SER A 99 96.04 -22.77 -6.02
C SER A 99 95.15 -21.95 -5.08
N HIS A 100 95.16 -22.24 -3.79
CA HIS A 100 94.34 -21.55 -2.77
C HIS A 100 92.85 -21.44 -3.14
N ILE A 101 92.22 -22.59 -3.35
CA ILE A 101 90.83 -22.70 -3.81
C ILE A 101 89.88 -22.61 -2.61
N VAL A 102 88.85 -21.78 -2.74
CA VAL A 102 87.80 -21.55 -1.74
C VAL A 102 86.43 -21.68 -2.39
N LEU A 103 85.48 -22.33 -1.71
CA LEU A 103 84.10 -22.44 -2.19
C LEU A 103 83.38 -21.10 -2.04
N LEU A 104 82.70 -20.65 -3.09
CA LEU A 104 81.85 -19.46 -3.03
C LEU A 104 80.41 -19.86 -2.66
N ASN A 105 79.79 -19.11 -1.76
CA ASN A 105 78.37 -19.30 -1.43
C ASN A 105 77.52 -19.12 -2.70
N SER A 106 76.68 -20.12 -3.01
CA SER A 106 76.07 -20.40 -4.33
C SER A 106 75.04 -19.40 -4.88
N GLY A 107 75.26 -18.08 -4.77
CA GLY A 107 74.23 -17.09 -5.09
C GLY A 107 74.63 -15.81 -5.81
N SER A 108 75.86 -15.64 -6.33
CA SER A 108 76.28 -14.30 -6.77
C SER A 108 76.99 -14.14 -8.11
N GLN A 109 77.23 -15.18 -8.92
CA GLN A 109 77.75 -14.96 -10.28
C GLN A 109 77.21 -16.01 -11.27
N SER A 110 76.23 -15.61 -12.09
CA SER A 110 75.80 -16.33 -13.29
C SER A 110 76.74 -16.03 -14.46
N TYR A 111 76.92 -17.00 -15.36
CA TYR A 111 77.63 -16.84 -16.63
C TYR A 111 76.86 -15.95 -17.63
N GLU A 112 75.62 -15.58 -17.30
CA GLU A 112 74.70 -14.77 -18.12
C GLU A 112 74.37 -13.42 -17.45
N VAL A 113 74.27 -12.36 -18.26
CA VAL A 113 73.76 -11.03 -17.87
C VAL A 113 72.37 -10.85 -18.47
N LEU A 114 71.36 -10.62 -17.64
CA LEU A 114 69.99 -10.32 -18.09
C LEU A 114 69.88 -8.84 -18.51
N SER A 115 69.02 -8.56 -19.50
CA SER A 115 68.62 -7.21 -19.88
C SER A 115 67.90 -6.50 -18.74
N GLU A 116 67.97 -5.16 -18.70
CA GLU A 116 67.29 -4.35 -17.67
C GLU A 116 65.77 -4.31 -17.88
N GLU A 117 65.33 -4.35 -19.14
CA GLU A 117 63.92 -4.36 -19.54
C GLU A 117 63.47 -5.73 -20.08
N LYS A 118 62.16 -5.98 -20.00
CA LYS A 118 61.50 -7.12 -20.63
C LYS A 118 61.19 -6.79 -22.09
N PHE A 119 61.42 -7.77 -22.96
CA PHE A 119 61.09 -7.71 -24.38
C PHE A 119 59.85 -8.53 -24.65
N THR A 120 59.02 -8.05 -25.57
CA THR A 120 57.80 -8.74 -26.01
C THR A 120 58.03 -9.38 -27.37
N GLY A 121 57.51 -10.59 -27.57
CA GLY A 121 57.29 -11.11 -28.91
C GLY A 121 56.62 -12.47 -28.91
N SER A 122 56.80 -13.27 -29.97
CA SER A 122 55.99 -14.48 -30.20
C SER A 122 56.80 -15.76 -30.27
N ILE A 123 56.27 -16.86 -29.73
CA ILE A 123 56.92 -18.17 -29.82
C ILE A 123 56.95 -18.64 -31.28
N ALA A 124 58.13 -18.81 -31.87
CA ALA A 124 58.30 -19.36 -33.20
C ALA A 124 58.41 -20.89 -33.19
N GLN A 125 59.01 -21.46 -32.14
CA GLN A 125 59.21 -22.90 -32.01
C GLN A 125 59.14 -23.33 -30.54
N GLU A 126 58.48 -24.46 -30.28
CA GLU A 126 58.29 -25.01 -28.93
C GLU A 126 59.54 -25.74 -28.43
N ALA A 127 59.87 -25.57 -27.15
CA ALA A 127 60.94 -26.32 -26.50
C ALA A 127 60.51 -27.76 -26.19
N LYS A 128 61.36 -28.75 -26.51
CA LYS A 128 61.08 -30.17 -26.25
C LYS A 128 61.65 -30.59 -24.90
N PRO A 129 60.90 -31.27 -24.02
CA PRO A 129 61.42 -31.74 -22.75
C PRO A 129 62.43 -32.87 -22.97
N THR A 130 63.71 -32.62 -22.69
CA THR A 130 64.77 -33.63 -22.72
C THR A 130 64.82 -34.37 -21.38
N LYS A 131 64.34 -35.62 -21.34
CA LYS A 131 64.73 -36.55 -20.27
C LYS A 131 66.01 -37.24 -20.69
N ASN A 132 67.17 -36.90 -20.12
CA ASN A 132 68.29 -37.85 -20.10
C ASN A 132 69.27 -37.67 -18.94
N LYS A 133 69.58 -38.81 -18.32
CA LYS A 133 70.69 -39.06 -17.39
C LYS A 133 72.00 -38.94 -18.17
N ASN A 134 72.99 -38.29 -17.56
CA ASN A 134 74.32 -37.95 -18.10
C ASN A 134 74.31 -36.62 -18.87
N GLY A 135 74.49 -35.53 -18.11
CA GLY A 135 74.72 -34.20 -18.67
C GLY A 135 75.97 -34.19 -19.53
N TYR A 136 75.82 -33.83 -20.79
CA TYR A 136 76.59 -32.85 -21.57
C TYR A 136 75.92 -32.73 -22.95
N ALA A 137 75.80 -31.48 -23.44
CA ALA A 137 75.22 -31.02 -24.71
C ALA A 137 73.68 -30.93 -24.80
N LEU A 138 73.15 -29.72 -24.58
CA LEU A 138 71.89 -29.28 -25.19
C LEU A 138 72.10 -29.31 -26.72
N SER A 139 71.52 -30.29 -27.40
CA SER A 139 71.46 -30.25 -28.87
C SER A 139 70.55 -29.08 -29.26
N GLU A 140 70.97 -28.23 -30.22
CA GLU A 140 70.14 -27.10 -30.72
C GLU A 140 68.71 -27.53 -31.11
N ASP A 141 68.48 -28.80 -31.45
CA ASP A 141 67.16 -29.35 -31.79
C ASP A 141 66.18 -29.51 -30.61
N SER A 142 66.63 -29.27 -29.37
CA SER A 142 65.79 -29.39 -28.16
C SER A 142 65.29 -28.04 -27.62
N LEU A 143 65.89 -26.94 -28.05
CA LEU A 143 65.54 -25.59 -27.62
C LEU A 143 64.37 -25.04 -28.45
N GLY A 144 63.45 -24.34 -27.80
CA GLY A 144 62.43 -23.54 -28.46
C GLY A 144 63.04 -22.23 -29.00
N ARG A 145 62.29 -21.51 -29.83
CA ARG A 145 62.65 -20.17 -30.32
C ARG A 145 61.54 -19.19 -30.06
N VAL A 146 61.88 -18.02 -29.53
CA VAL A 146 60.99 -16.87 -29.38
C VAL A 146 61.47 -15.74 -30.31
N THR A 147 60.52 -15.00 -30.86
CA THR A 147 60.79 -13.82 -31.69
C THR A 147 60.67 -12.56 -30.86
N TYR A 148 61.43 -11.53 -31.20
CA TYR A 148 61.12 -10.15 -30.80
C TYR A 148 61.49 -9.19 -31.91
N GLN A 149 60.85 -8.03 -31.94
CA GLN A 149 61.11 -7.00 -32.94
C GLN A 149 61.92 -5.85 -32.31
N HIS A 150 63.02 -5.46 -32.97
CA HIS A 150 63.81 -4.30 -32.58
C HIS A 150 64.19 -3.52 -33.83
N ASN A 151 63.92 -2.21 -33.84
CA ASN A 151 64.20 -1.30 -34.97
C ASN A 151 63.65 -1.76 -36.34
N GLY A 152 62.51 -2.43 -36.36
CA GLY A 152 61.89 -2.92 -37.59
C GLY A 152 62.34 -4.32 -38.04
N GLU A 153 63.36 -4.89 -37.40
CA GLU A 153 63.90 -6.22 -37.69
C GLU A 153 63.40 -7.26 -36.66
N VAL A 154 63.17 -8.49 -37.11
CA VAL A 154 62.71 -9.59 -36.25
C VAL A 154 63.88 -10.51 -35.92
N PHE A 155 64.14 -10.68 -34.63
CA PHE A 155 65.22 -11.50 -34.09
C PHE A 155 64.66 -12.77 -33.45
N PHE A 156 65.42 -13.86 -33.48
CA PHE A 156 65.04 -15.16 -32.91
C PHE A 156 65.99 -15.52 -31.77
N LEU A 157 65.44 -15.72 -30.58
CA LEU A 157 66.20 -16.11 -29.39
C LEU A 157 65.86 -17.54 -28.96
N PRO A 158 66.86 -18.40 -28.71
CA PRO A 158 66.65 -19.73 -28.17
C PRO A 158 66.20 -19.69 -26.70
N TYR A 159 65.32 -20.61 -26.31
CA TYR A 159 64.89 -20.84 -24.92
C TYR A 159 64.71 -22.33 -24.61
N GLY A 160 64.96 -22.72 -23.37
CA GLY A 160 64.73 -24.08 -22.85
C GLY A 160 63.44 -24.18 -22.04
N SER A 161 63.00 -25.41 -21.73
CA SER A 161 61.79 -25.64 -20.91
C SER A 161 61.90 -25.07 -19.50
N ASP A 162 63.12 -24.94 -18.98
CA ASP A 162 63.37 -24.37 -17.65
C ASP A 162 63.36 -22.82 -17.64
N ASP A 163 63.29 -22.20 -18.83
CA ASP A 163 63.26 -20.73 -18.96
C ASP A 163 61.87 -20.13 -18.79
N VAL A 164 60.84 -20.98 -18.70
CA VAL A 164 59.46 -20.58 -18.45
C VAL A 164 59.24 -20.47 -16.94
N ILE A 165 58.86 -19.28 -16.47
CA ILE A 165 58.70 -19.01 -15.01
C ILE A 165 57.58 -19.87 -14.44
N ASP A 166 56.45 -19.90 -15.13
CA ASP A 166 55.29 -20.68 -14.74
C ASP A 166 55.36 -22.09 -15.34
N LYS A 167 55.66 -23.09 -14.51
CA LYS A 167 55.72 -24.50 -14.93
C LYS A 167 54.37 -25.05 -15.42
N THR A 168 53.26 -24.34 -15.21
CA THR A 168 51.94 -24.69 -15.74
C THR A 168 51.70 -24.13 -17.15
N PHE A 169 52.41 -23.06 -17.52
CA PHE A 169 52.39 -22.49 -18.86
C PHE A 169 53.31 -23.30 -19.78
N LYS A 170 52.74 -23.83 -20.88
CA LYS A 170 53.50 -24.48 -21.94
C LYS A 170 53.44 -23.58 -23.18
N PRO A 171 54.51 -22.86 -23.53
CA PRO A 171 54.50 -21.96 -24.67
C PRO A 171 54.27 -22.74 -25.97
N ILE A 172 53.26 -22.35 -26.74
CA ILE A 172 52.91 -22.91 -28.05
C ILE A 172 53.30 -21.92 -29.14
N ALA A 173 53.58 -22.41 -30.36
CA ALA A 173 53.84 -21.51 -31.49
C ALA A 173 52.73 -20.44 -31.65
N GLN A 174 53.15 -19.19 -31.86
CA GLN A 174 52.35 -17.95 -31.94
C GLN A 174 51.90 -17.32 -30.61
N ASP A 175 52.16 -17.94 -29.46
CA ASP A 175 51.87 -17.31 -28.17
C ASP A 175 52.68 -16.02 -27.99
N GLN A 176 52.02 -14.95 -27.56
CA GLN A 176 52.68 -13.70 -27.18
C GLN A 176 53.26 -13.84 -25.78
N VAL A 177 54.56 -13.64 -25.66
CA VAL A 177 55.32 -13.77 -24.42
C VAL A 177 56.21 -12.55 -24.18
N GLN A 178 56.46 -12.27 -22.91
CA GLN A 178 57.47 -11.31 -22.47
C GLN A 178 58.61 -12.08 -21.78
N PHE A 179 59.84 -11.61 -21.97
CA PHE A 179 61.03 -12.30 -21.49
C PHE A 179 62.22 -11.33 -21.36
N TYR A 180 63.24 -11.74 -20.61
CA TYR A 180 64.51 -11.02 -20.56
C TYR A 180 65.50 -11.61 -21.56
N ILE A 181 66.31 -10.75 -22.18
CA ILE A 181 67.41 -11.18 -23.03
C ILE A 181 68.62 -11.43 -22.14
N ALA A 182 69.07 -12.68 -22.07
CA ALA A 182 70.27 -13.07 -21.35
C ALA A 182 71.46 -13.19 -22.32
N THR A 183 72.55 -12.49 -22.01
CA THR A 183 73.80 -12.54 -22.78
C THR A 183 74.82 -13.39 -22.04
N ASP A 184 75.26 -14.51 -22.63
CA ASP A 184 76.34 -15.34 -22.07
C ASP A 184 77.68 -14.61 -22.24
N LYS A 185 78.38 -14.38 -21.12
CA LYS A 185 79.65 -13.63 -21.08
C LYS A 185 80.80 -14.32 -21.81
N ARG A 186 80.69 -15.63 -22.07
CA ARG A 186 81.80 -16.45 -22.62
C ARG A 186 81.85 -16.41 -24.15
N ASN A 187 80.69 -16.43 -24.79
CA ASN A 187 80.55 -16.54 -26.24
C ASN A 187 79.72 -15.42 -26.86
N GLY A 188 79.07 -14.57 -26.05
CA GLY A 188 78.19 -13.50 -26.52
C GLY A 188 76.84 -13.97 -27.03
N ASN A 189 76.47 -15.23 -26.83
CA ASN A 189 75.19 -15.76 -27.28
C ASN A 189 74.03 -15.17 -26.47
N LEU A 190 72.93 -14.88 -27.18
CA LEU A 190 71.71 -14.34 -26.60
C LEU A 190 70.67 -15.45 -26.40
N HIS A 191 70.04 -15.48 -25.24
CA HIS A 191 68.98 -16.41 -24.88
C HIS A 191 67.77 -15.67 -24.33
N ALA A 192 66.58 -16.23 -24.49
CA ALA A 192 65.40 -15.71 -23.80
C ALA A 192 65.24 -16.46 -22.46
N ARG A 193 65.29 -15.72 -21.36
CA ARG A 193 65.11 -16.24 -20.00
C ARG A 193 63.87 -15.62 -19.37
N GLN A 194 63.30 -16.33 -18.39
CA GLN A 194 62.13 -15.87 -17.64
C GLN A 194 60.94 -15.54 -18.56
N ILE A 195 60.60 -16.49 -19.42
CA ILE A 195 59.47 -16.39 -20.35
C ILE A 195 58.17 -16.49 -19.56
N GLU A 196 57.30 -15.52 -19.77
CA GLU A 196 55.94 -15.47 -19.22
C GLU A 196 54.97 -14.97 -20.32
N PRO A 197 53.69 -15.36 -20.29
CA PRO A 197 52.72 -14.88 -21.25
C PRO A 197 52.48 -13.37 -21.13
N VAL A 198 52.25 -12.69 -22.25
CA VAL A 198 51.84 -11.28 -22.26
C VAL A 198 50.38 -11.21 -21.81
N SER A 199 50.15 -10.81 -20.56
CA SER A 199 48.80 -10.55 -20.05
C SER A 199 48.30 -9.19 -20.56
N CYS A 200 47.54 -9.19 -21.65
CA CYS A 200 46.70 -8.06 -22.01
C CYS A 200 45.44 -8.12 -21.16
N LYS A 201 45.47 -7.48 -19.98
CA LYS A 201 44.29 -7.38 -19.13
C LYS A 201 43.23 -6.56 -19.84
N VAL A 202 42.14 -7.21 -20.23
CA VAL A 202 40.94 -6.61 -20.78
C VAL A 202 39.89 -6.55 -19.68
N GLN A 203 39.10 -5.48 -19.68
CA GLN A 203 37.96 -5.36 -18.79
C GLN A 203 36.67 -5.68 -19.54
N GLY A 204 35.64 -6.07 -18.80
CA GLY A 204 34.33 -6.33 -19.36
C GLY A 204 33.28 -6.52 -18.28
N VAL A 205 32.05 -6.77 -18.71
CA VAL A 205 30.90 -6.98 -17.82
C VAL A 205 30.28 -8.32 -18.09
N VAL A 206 29.99 -9.09 -17.04
CA VAL A 206 29.36 -10.40 -17.16
C VAL A 206 27.93 -10.26 -17.70
N CYS A 207 27.69 -10.66 -18.95
CA CYS A 207 26.39 -10.51 -19.61
C CYS A 207 25.52 -11.77 -19.55
N SER A 208 26.12 -12.96 -19.37
CA SER A 208 25.39 -14.23 -19.27
C SER A 208 26.13 -15.23 -18.38
N LEU A 209 25.37 -15.95 -17.55
CA LEU A 209 25.84 -17.01 -16.68
C LEU A 209 24.95 -18.24 -16.91
N LYS A 210 25.56 -19.40 -17.12
CA LYS A 210 24.93 -20.72 -17.28
C LYS A 210 25.59 -21.72 -16.33
N ASP A 211 25.08 -22.94 -16.25
CA ASP A 211 25.46 -23.94 -15.23
C ASP A 211 26.99 -24.15 -15.01
N SER A 212 27.84 -24.01 -16.03
CA SER A 212 29.30 -24.20 -15.91
C SER A 212 30.17 -23.17 -16.64
N PHE A 213 29.55 -22.20 -17.32
CA PHE A 213 30.25 -21.22 -18.15
C PHE A 213 29.45 -19.93 -18.27
N GLY A 214 30.10 -18.88 -18.76
CA GLY A 214 29.45 -17.61 -19.00
C GLY A 214 30.02 -16.87 -20.19
N PHE A 215 29.48 -15.68 -20.41
CA PHE A 215 29.94 -14.73 -21.41
C PHE A 215 30.20 -13.38 -20.75
N ILE A 216 31.28 -12.73 -21.16
CA ILE A 216 31.66 -11.39 -20.74
C ILE A 216 31.57 -10.47 -21.97
N GLU A 217 30.86 -9.37 -21.86
CA GLU A 217 30.88 -8.31 -22.86
C GLU A 217 32.20 -7.53 -22.73
N ARG A 218 32.98 -7.50 -23.81
CA ARG A 218 34.32 -6.89 -23.81
C ARG A 218 34.27 -5.36 -23.88
N ALA A 219 35.10 -4.69 -23.09
CA ALA A 219 35.21 -3.23 -23.11
C ALA A 219 36.02 -2.68 -24.29
N ASP A 220 36.86 -3.49 -24.90
CA ASP A 220 37.74 -3.10 -26.01
C ASP A 220 37.13 -3.33 -27.40
N VAL A 221 36.19 -4.26 -27.53
CA VAL A 221 35.52 -4.59 -28.79
C VAL A 221 34.06 -4.97 -28.54
N VAL A 222 33.16 -4.66 -29.48
CA VAL A 222 31.73 -4.98 -29.42
C VAL A 222 31.50 -6.47 -29.71
N LYS A 223 32.01 -7.33 -28.82
CA LYS A 223 31.86 -8.79 -28.87
C LYS A 223 31.83 -9.36 -27.46
N GLU A 224 31.10 -10.46 -27.32
CA GLU A 224 31.15 -11.28 -26.12
C GLU A 224 32.31 -12.28 -26.20
N ILE A 225 32.94 -12.55 -25.06
CA ILE A 225 33.96 -13.58 -24.91
C ILE A 225 33.48 -14.67 -23.95
N PHE A 226 33.76 -15.91 -24.33
CA PHE A 226 33.38 -17.09 -23.54
C PHE A 226 34.37 -17.30 -22.39
N PHE A 227 33.85 -17.72 -21.23
CA PHE A 227 34.68 -18.24 -20.14
C PHE A 227 34.08 -19.45 -19.45
N HIS A 228 34.94 -20.30 -18.89
CA HIS A 228 34.53 -21.40 -18.03
C HIS A 228 34.67 -20.99 -16.56
N TYR A 229 33.81 -21.50 -15.67
CA TYR A 229 33.82 -21.12 -14.25
C TYR A 229 35.14 -21.42 -13.52
N SER A 230 35.91 -22.39 -14.01
CA SER A 230 37.26 -22.70 -13.49
C SER A 230 38.29 -21.59 -13.72
N GLU A 231 38.03 -20.67 -14.65
CA GLU A 231 38.94 -19.58 -14.99
C GLU A 231 38.74 -18.35 -14.08
N TYR A 232 37.69 -18.36 -13.23
CA TYR A 232 37.41 -17.30 -12.27
C TYR A 232 38.18 -17.53 -10.96
N LYS A 233 38.98 -16.53 -10.55
CA LYS A 233 39.86 -16.60 -9.36
C LYS A 233 39.10 -16.43 -8.03
N GLY A 234 37.83 -16.03 -8.07
CA GLY A 234 36.98 -15.83 -6.90
C GLY A 234 36.02 -17.00 -6.63
N ASP A 235 35.14 -16.81 -5.65
CA ASP A 235 34.02 -17.72 -5.40
C ASP A 235 32.93 -17.49 -6.46
N ILE A 236 32.72 -18.50 -7.33
CA ILE A 236 31.78 -18.40 -8.45
C ILE A 236 30.35 -18.06 -8.02
N ASN A 237 29.95 -18.43 -6.80
CA ASN A 237 28.63 -18.13 -6.26
C ASN A 237 28.41 -16.64 -5.98
N LYS A 238 29.49 -15.85 -5.96
CA LYS A 238 29.45 -14.40 -5.76
C LYS A 238 29.46 -13.62 -7.07
N LEU A 239 29.70 -14.28 -8.20
CA LEU A 239 29.71 -13.64 -9.51
C LEU A 239 28.28 -13.51 -10.03
N ASN A 240 27.82 -12.29 -10.24
CA ASN A 240 26.48 -11.98 -10.71
C ASN A 240 26.49 -11.38 -12.13
N LEU A 241 25.32 -11.42 -12.78
CA LEU A 241 25.11 -10.69 -14.04
C LEU A 241 25.27 -9.19 -13.79
N GLY A 242 26.04 -8.52 -14.64
CA GLY A 242 26.36 -7.11 -14.51
C GLY A 242 27.61 -6.80 -13.68
N ASP A 243 28.30 -7.81 -13.16
CA ASP A 243 29.57 -7.59 -12.44
C ASP A 243 30.68 -7.19 -13.42
N ASP A 244 31.44 -6.17 -13.03
CA ASP A 244 32.65 -5.74 -13.74
C ASP A 244 33.80 -6.70 -13.43
N VAL A 245 34.50 -7.16 -14.47
CA VAL A 245 35.62 -8.10 -14.35
C VAL A 245 36.82 -7.66 -15.18
N ASP A 246 38.02 -7.98 -14.71
CA ASP A 246 39.25 -8.00 -15.52
C ASP A 246 39.65 -9.45 -15.84
N PHE A 247 40.18 -9.66 -17.04
CA PHE A 247 40.56 -10.98 -17.53
C PHE A 247 41.63 -10.89 -18.61
N ASP A 248 42.31 -12.00 -18.86
CA ASP A 248 43.24 -12.14 -19.96
C ASP A 248 42.54 -12.83 -21.13
N VAL A 249 42.85 -12.40 -22.36
CA VAL A 249 42.33 -13.04 -23.59
C VAL A 249 43.33 -14.09 -24.06
N GLN A 250 42.90 -15.36 -24.10
CA GLN A 250 43.71 -16.47 -24.62
C GLN A 250 43.05 -17.08 -25.87
N ASN A 251 43.84 -17.40 -26.89
CA ASN A 251 43.36 -18.14 -28.05
C ASN A 251 43.45 -19.65 -27.80
N ARG A 252 42.30 -20.34 -27.75
CA ARG A 252 42.22 -21.81 -27.67
C ARG A 252 41.45 -22.33 -28.89
N ASN A 253 42.07 -23.22 -29.68
CA ASN A 253 41.44 -23.87 -30.85
C ASN A 253 40.78 -22.86 -31.81
N THR A 254 41.49 -21.80 -32.22
CA THR A 254 41.00 -20.70 -33.10
C THR A 254 39.86 -19.83 -32.54
N LYS A 255 39.55 -19.94 -31.25
CA LYS A 255 38.58 -19.07 -30.55
C LYS A 255 39.23 -18.34 -29.38
N GLU A 256 38.87 -17.08 -29.24
CA GLU A 256 39.23 -16.26 -28.06
C GLU A 256 38.38 -16.68 -26.86
N VAL A 257 39.04 -16.95 -25.73
CA VAL A 257 38.42 -17.27 -24.44
C VAL A 257 39.02 -16.40 -23.35
N ALA A 258 38.21 -16.04 -22.36
CA ALA A 258 38.67 -15.28 -21.19
C ALA A 258 39.22 -16.23 -20.13
N VAL A 259 40.42 -15.93 -19.64
CA VAL A 259 41.13 -16.67 -18.60
C VAL A 259 41.56 -15.71 -17.48
N ASN A 260 41.97 -16.24 -16.32
CA ASN A 260 42.43 -15.43 -15.18
C ASN A 260 41.44 -14.35 -14.70
N ILE A 261 40.14 -14.67 -14.71
CA ILE A 261 39.08 -13.70 -14.48
C ILE A 261 39.02 -13.31 -13.01
N GLN A 262 38.90 -12.01 -12.74
CA GLN A 262 38.79 -11.46 -11.40
C GLN A 262 37.77 -10.32 -11.39
N SER A 263 37.01 -10.18 -10.29
CA SER A 263 36.08 -9.07 -10.14
C SER A 263 36.82 -7.77 -9.84
N VAL A 264 36.36 -6.69 -10.46
CA VAL A 264 36.79 -5.32 -10.18
C VAL A 264 35.63 -4.53 -9.56
N PRO A 265 35.88 -3.35 -8.96
CA PRO A 265 34.81 -2.54 -8.40
C PRO A 265 33.75 -2.19 -9.45
N ILE A 266 32.47 -2.27 -9.07
CA ILE A 266 31.34 -1.94 -9.94
C ILE A 266 31.46 -0.48 -10.43
N GLY A 267 31.29 -0.26 -11.73
CA GLY A 267 31.40 1.05 -12.38
C GLY A 267 32.81 1.36 -12.90
N THR A 268 33.72 0.38 -12.87
CA THR A 268 35.04 0.49 -13.51
C THR A 268 34.90 0.41 -15.03
N VAL A 269 33.98 -0.43 -15.53
CA VAL A 269 33.78 -0.64 -16.95
C VAL A 269 32.66 0.26 -17.47
N ILE A 270 33.01 1.13 -18.41
CA ILE A 270 32.06 2.05 -19.05
C ILE A 270 32.12 1.81 -20.57
N PHE A 271 31.07 1.21 -21.11
CA PHE A 271 30.95 0.95 -22.54
C PHE A 271 30.57 2.21 -23.34
N GLU A 272 29.78 3.11 -22.73
CA GLU A 272 29.13 4.20 -23.43
C GLU A 272 29.28 5.52 -22.67
N ASP A 273 29.47 6.61 -23.42
CA ASP A 273 29.41 7.97 -22.91
C ASP A 273 28.01 8.54 -23.14
N ILE A 274 27.29 8.83 -22.06
CA ILE A 274 25.96 9.43 -22.10
C ILE A 274 26.09 10.95 -22.10
N SER A 275 25.49 11.61 -23.10
CA SER A 275 25.47 13.07 -23.19
C SER A 275 24.75 13.68 -21.98
N VAL A 276 25.34 14.71 -21.36
CA VAL A 276 24.69 15.48 -20.27
C VAL A 276 23.46 16.23 -20.79
N ASN A 277 23.56 16.76 -22.01
CA ASN A 277 22.46 17.46 -22.64
C ASN A 277 21.41 16.45 -23.10
N LYS A 278 20.16 16.77 -22.80
CA LYS A 278 18.99 16.05 -23.30
C LYS A 278 18.56 16.68 -24.62
N ILE A 279 18.10 15.84 -25.54
CA ILE A 279 17.55 16.25 -26.82
C ILE A 279 16.05 15.94 -26.85
N GLN A 280 15.30 16.78 -27.55
CA GLN A 280 13.90 16.52 -27.87
C GLN A 280 13.79 16.03 -29.30
N GLY A 281 13.06 14.94 -29.49
CA GLY A 281 12.87 14.32 -30.80
C GLY A 281 11.46 13.76 -30.95
N SER A 282 11.16 13.27 -32.16
CA SER A 282 9.91 12.61 -32.52
C SER A 282 10.14 11.12 -32.79
N VAL A 283 9.28 10.26 -32.26
CA VAL A 283 9.34 8.81 -32.51
C VAL A 283 8.89 8.53 -33.94
N GLN A 284 9.80 8.04 -34.79
CA GLN A 284 9.47 7.66 -36.17
C GLN A 284 9.05 6.19 -36.26
N ARG A 285 9.72 5.33 -35.49
CA ARG A 285 9.46 3.90 -35.45
C ARG A 285 9.50 3.38 -34.02
N THR A 286 8.46 2.69 -33.62
CA THR A 286 8.34 2.06 -32.31
C THR A 286 8.87 0.62 -32.33
N LEU A 287 9.19 0.11 -31.14
CA LEU A 287 9.59 -1.27 -30.96
C LEU A 287 8.35 -2.18 -31.05
N LYS A 288 8.45 -3.27 -31.83
CA LYS A 288 7.36 -4.26 -31.92
C LYS A 288 7.47 -5.21 -30.73
N ASN A 289 6.40 -5.33 -29.93
CA ASN A 289 6.26 -6.26 -28.80
C ASN A 289 6.17 -7.74 -29.22
N SER A 290 7.12 -8.22 -30.03
CA SER A 290 7.22 -9.63 -30.40
C SER A 290 8.44 -10.24 -29.74
N ARG A 291 8.22 -11.05 -28.70
CA ARG A 291 9.26 -11.75 -27.89
C ARG A 291 10.13 -12.74 -28.68
N ARG A 292 10.07 -12.76 -30.01
CA ARG A 292 10.86 -13.63 -30.89
C ARG A 292 11.47 -12.79 -32.02
N GLN A 293 12.78 -12.56 -31.91
CA GLN A 293 13.64 -11.92 -32.93
C GLN A 293 13.28 -10.45 -33.27
N SER A 294 13.23 -9.56 -32.27
CA SER A 294 13.37 -8.12 -32.54
C SER A 294 14.85 -7.76 -32.73
N ASP A 295 15.13 -6.88 -33.69
CA ASP A 295 16.39 -6.15 -33.79
C ASP A 295 16.63 -5.43 -32.45
N PRO A 296 17.78 -5.63 -31.76
CA PRO A 296 18.07 -5.02 -30.46
C PRO A 296 17.97 -3.49 -30.47
N LEU A 297 18.05 -2.87 -31.65
CA LEU A 297 17.88 -1.44 -31.87
C LEU A 297 16.79 -1.17 -32.92
N GLY A 298 15.62 -1.79 -32.79
CA GLY A 298 14.53 -1.67 -33.79
C GLY A 298 13.81 -0.32 -33.85
N GLY A 299 13.93 0.51 -32.81
CA GLY A 299 13.26 1.81 -32.69
C GLY A 299 14.03 2.93 -33.37
N ARG A 300 13.35 4.00 -33.81
CA ARG A 300 13.98 5.21 -34.41
C ARG A 300 13.35 6.48 -33.85
N ILE A 301 14.20 7.40 -33.39
CA ILE A 301 13.83 8.76 -32.99
C ILE A 301 14.48 9.73 -33.97
N SER A 302 13.74 10.71 -34.46
CA SER A 302 14.26 11.80 -35.30
C SER A 302 14.32 13.09 -34.49
N TYR A 303 15.48 13.74 -34.45
CA TYR A 303 15.68 15.01 -33.74
C TYR A 303 16.39 16.04 -34.63
N GLU A 304 16.17 17.32 -34.35
CA GLU A 304 16.83 18.41 -35.07
C GLU A 304 18.22 18.65 -34.50
N SER A 305 19.25 18.47 -35.33
CA SER A 305 20.64 18.80 -34.99
C SER A 305 21.05 20.11 -35.65
N ALA A 306 22.17 20.69 -35.23
CA ALA A 306 22.74 21.90 -35.85
C ALA A 306 23.08 21.73 -37.35
N LYS A 307 23.09 20.48 -37.86
CA LYS A 307 23.35 20.12 -39.25
C LYS A 307 22.10 19.63 -40.00
N GLY A 308 20.92 19.70 -39.39
CA GLY A 308 19.65 19.20 -39.92
C GLY A 308 19.09 18.01 -39.14
N PRO A 309 18.01 17.37 -39.64
CA PRO A 309 17.35 16.25 -38.97
C PRO A 309 18.23 15.00 -38.96
N VAL A 310 18.38 14.37 -37.80
CA VAL A 310 19.16 13.15 -37.58
C VAL A 310 18.28 12.07 -36.98
N GLU A 311 18.36 10.85 -37.52
CA GLU A 311 17.71 9.68 -36.95
C GLU A 311 18.68 8.90 -36.06
N ILE A 312 18.24 8.57 -34.86
CA ILE A 312 19.00 7.80 -33.88
C ILE A 312 18.23 6.52 -33.49
N PRO A 313 18.90 5.36 -33.45
CA PRO A 313 18.28 4.12 -33.05
C PRO A 313 18.06 4.04 -31.53
N PHE A 314 17.10 3.23 -31.10
CA PHE A 314 16.93 2.85 -29.69
C PHE A 314 16.37 1.43 -29.55
N GLY A 315 16.65 0.81 -28.42
CA GLY A 315 16.23 -0.53 -28.04
C GLY A 315 15.26 -0.56 -26.86
N ASP A 316 14.85 -1.77 -26.45
CA ASP A 316 13.86 -1.95 -25.38
C ASP A 316 14.36 -1.42 -24.02
N LYS A 317 15.67 -1.55 -23.75
CA LYS A 317 16.31 -1.10 -22.50
C LYS A 317 16.51 0.43 -22.42
N ASP A 318 16.17 1.15 -23.49
CA ASP A 318 16.50 2.57 -23.63
C ASP A 318 15.36 3.48 -23.21
N GLN A 319 14.17 2.92 -23.02
CA GLN A 319 13.01 3.63 -22.51
C GLN A 319 13.11 3.75 -20.99
N GLY A 320 12.88 4.94 -20.46
CA GLY A 320 12.89 5.21 -19.02
C GLY A 320 11.68 4.64 -18.27
N GLY A 321 10.69 4.11 -18.99
CA GLY A 321 9.55 3.38 -18.43
C GLY A 321 8.95 2.44 -19.48
N ASP A 322 8.17 1.46 -19.03
CA ASP A 322 7.59 0.41 -19.88
C ASP A 322 6.28 0.83 -20.57
N TYR A 323 6.01 2.14 -20.65
CA TYR A 323 4.77 2.67 -21.21
C TYR A 323 4.82 2.70 -22.73
N THR A 324 3.66 2.59 -23.37
CA THR A 324 3.59 2.49 -24.83
C THR A 324 3.95 3.81 -25.52
N LEU A 325 5.07 3.81 -26.27
CA LEU A 325 5.41 4.83 -27.27
C LEU A 325 4.69 4.56 -28.60
N LEU A 326 4.26 5.61 -29.28
CA LEU A 326 3.54 5.60 -30.56
C LEU A 326 4.30 6.47 -31.58
N PRO A 327 4.18 6.18 -32.88
CA PRO A 327 4.76 7.03 -33.92
C PRO A 327 4.20 8.46 -33.83
N GLY A 328 5.08 9.45 -33.91
CA GLY A 328 4.76 10.88 -33.78
C GLY A 328 4.91 11.45 -32.37
N ASP A 329 5.07 10.62 -31.34
CA ASP A 329 5.31 11.10 -29.97
C ASP A 329 6.55 11.99 -29.87
N VAL A 330 6.45 13.04 -29.07
CA VAL A 330 7.56 13.90 -28.69
C VAL A 330 8.22 13.30 -27.44
N VAL A 331 9.50 12.99 -27.54
CA VAL A 331 10.27 12.36 -26.47
C VAL A 331 11.50 13.19 -26.13
N GLU A 332 11.87 13.17 -24.85
CA GLU A 332 13.15 13.66 -24.35
C GLU A 332 14.07 12.45 -24.16
N CYS A 333 15.30 12.52 -24.68
CA CYS A 333 16.28 11.43 -24.51
C CYS A 333 17.71 11.97 -24.42
N ASN A 334 18.63 11.12 -23.96
CA ASN A 334 20.06 11.36 -24.01
C ASN A 334 20.68 10.59 -25.18
N ILE A 335 21.79 11.09 -25.72
CA ILE A 335 22.57 10.37 -26.74
C ILE A 335 23.65 9.59 -26.00
N ALA A 336 23.59 8.25 -26.07
CA ALA A 336 24.68 7.38 -25.66
C ALA A 336 25.58 7.12 -26.87
N THR A 337 26.89 7.30 -26.71
CA THR A 337 27.90 6.98 -27.73
C THR A 337 28.76 5.82 -27.23
N ASP A 338 28.75 4.70 -27.93
CA ASP A 338 29.62 3.56 -27.60
C ASP A 338 31.09 3.94 -27.86
N ARG A 339 31.94 3.69 -26.87
CA ARG A 339 33.36 4.06 -26.94
C ARG A 339 34.14 3.24 -27.96
N ARG A 340 33.67 2.03 -28.28
CA ARG A 340 34.34 1.02 -29.11
C ARG A 340 34.15 1.29 -30.59
N ASP A 341 32.92 1.48 -31.04
CA ASP A 341 32.57 1.66 -32.47
C ASP A 341 32.07 3.07 -32.83
N LYS A 342 31.90 3.95 -31.83
CA LYS A 342 31.37 5.31 -31.98
C LYS A 342 29.92 5.38 -32.47
N LEU A 343 29.18 4.27 -32.40
CA LEU A 343 27.76 4.28 -32.71
C LEU A 343 26.99 5.04 -31.64
N GLN A 344 26.01 5.82 -32.10
CA GLN A 344 25.13 6.61 -31.25
C GLN A 344 23.75 5.98 -31.20
N ARG A 345 23.17 5.95 -30.00
CA ARG A 345 21.79 5.51 -29.76
C ARG A 345 21.11 6.43 -28.76
N ALA A 346 19.79 6.52 -28.82
CA ALA A 346 19.02 7.23 -27.80
C ALA A 346 18.85 6.35 -26.57
N THR A 347 18.99 6.93 -25.39
CA THR A 347 18.78 6.30 -24.09
C THR A 347 18.02 7.22 -23.15
N ASN A 348 17.54 6.72 -22.02
CA ASN A 348 16.70 7.44 -21.06
C ASN A 348 15.49 8.12 -21.72
N ILE A 349 14.86 7.44 -22.67
CA ILE A 349 13.78 8.00 -23.47
C ILE A 349 12.56 8.20 -22.58
N LYS A 350 12.06 9.44 -22.54
CA LYS A 350 10.91 9.85 -21.75
C LYS A 350 9.86 10.52 -22.61
N LEU A 351 8.61 10.09 -22.50
CA LEU A 351 7.48 10.73 -23.18
C LEU A 351 7.22 12.13 -22.62
N MET A 352 7.09 13.12 -23.50
CA MET A 352 6.77 14.51 -23.15
C MET A 352 5.26 14.75 -23.19
N GLU A 353 4.76 15.63 -22.32
CA GLU A 353 3.33 15.98 -22.28
C GLU A 353 2.85 16.70 -23.55
N GLU A 354 3.76 17.41 -24.21
CA GLU A 354 3.52 18.08 -25.50
C GLU A 354 3.07 17.10 -26.59
N SER A 355 3.44 15.82 -26.47
CA SER A 355 2.99 14.75 -27.37
C SER A 355 1.49 14.64 -27.45
N PHE A 356 0.79 14.79 -26.32
CA PHE A 356 -0.67 14.61 -26.27
C PHE A 356 -1.38 15.68 -27.11
N THR A 357 -0.88 16.92 -27.06
CA THR A 357 -1.39 18.04 -27.84
C THR A 357 -0.97 17.94 -29.30
N ALA A 358 0.29 17.57 -29.58
CA ALA A 358 0.83 17.45 -30.93
C ALA A 358 0.13 16.35 -31.74
N ASN A 359 -0.13 15.19 -31.12
CA ASN A 359 -0.77 14.04 -31.75
C ASN A 359 -2.30 14.10 -31.75
N LYS A 360 -2.91 15.13 -31.13
CA LYS A 360 -4.37 15.25 -30.94
C LYS A 360 -4.96 13.96 -30.37
N GLU A 361 -4.27 13.38 -29.39
CA GLU A 361 -4.64 12.11 -28.77
C GLU A 361 -5.94 12.30 -27.97
N ASN A 362 -6.90 11.38 -28.11
CA ASN A 362 -8.15 11.46 -27.35
C ASN A 362 -7.93 10.92 -25.93
N ARG A 363 -7.69 11.85 -25.01
CA ARG A 363 -7.37 11.60 -23.61
C ARG A 363 -8.64 11.56 -22.79
N GLU A 364 -8.90 10.44 -22.13
CA GLU A 364 -10.02 10.26 -21.23
C GLU A 364 -9.59 10.40 -19.79
N THR A 365 -10.56 10.76 -18.95
CA THR A 365 -10.36 10.91 -17.50
C THR A 365 -11.12 9.85 -16.73
N GLY A 366 -10.59 9.49 -15.55
CA GLY A 366 -11.23 8.51 -14.69
C GLY A 366 -10.58 8.39 -13.33
N VAL A 367 -11.10 7.47 -12.52
CA VAL A 367 -10.61 7.19 -11.17
C VAL A 367 -10.23 5.72 -11.04
N ILE A 368 -9.06 5.44 -10.46
CA ILE A 368 -8.62 4.08 -10.18
C ILE A 368 -9.52 3.47 -9.10
N THR A 369 -10.25 2.40 -9.42
CA THR A 369 -11.21 1.77 -8.49
C THR A 369 -10.66 0.51 -7.85
N ASN A 370 -10.09 -0.38 -8.66
CA ASN A 370 -9.56 -1.66 -8.20
C ASN A 370 -8.10 -1.80 -8.62
N LEU A 371 -7.27 -2.32 -7.72
CA LEU A 371 -5.87 -2.67 -7.97
C LEU A 371 -5.68 -4.16 -7.67
N LYS A 372 -4.87 -4.82 -8.49
CA LYS A 372 -4.41 -6.19 -8.33
C LYS A 372 -2.91 -6.23 -8.61
N ASP A 373 -2.31 -7.41 -8.48
CA ASP A 373 -0.87 -7.58 -8.68
C ASP A 373 -0.48 -7.34 -10.15
N GLY A 374 0.22 -6.24 -10.42
CA GLY A 374 0.68 -5.82 -11.76
C GLY A 374 -0.34 -5.10 -12.65
N TYR A 375 -1.62 -5.00 -12.26
CA TYR A 375 -2.66 -4.38 -13.09
C TYR A 375 -3.80 -3.77 -12.26
N GLY A 376 -4.63 -2.93 -12.90
CA GLY A 376 -5.76 -2.28 -12.26
C GLY A 376 -6.94 -2.01 -13.17
N PHE A 377 -7.97 -1.38 -12.60
CA PHE A 377 -9.19 -0.96 -13.30
C PHE A 377 -9.52 0.50 -13.00
N ILE A 378 -9.74 1.28 -14.05
CA ILE A 378 -10.15 2.68 -14.00
C ILE A 378 -11.64 2.77 -14.29
N GLN A 379 -12.37 3.50 -13.46
CA GLN A 379 -13.74 3.93 -13.76
C GLN A 379 -13.67 5.21 -14.59
N CYS A 380 -14.07 5.11 -15.86
CA CYS A 380 -14.12 6.25 -16.77
C CYS A 380 -15.21 7.24 -16.37
N THR A 381 -14.98 8.51 -16.70
CA THR A 381 -16.04 9.53 -16.64
C THR A 381 -17.03 9.40 -17.79
N GLU A 382 -16.53 9.07 -18.98
CA GLU A 382 -17.33 9.04 -20.22
C GLU A 382 -17.86 7.65 -20.59
N ARG A 383 -17.45 6.59 -19.88
CA ARG A 383 -17.86 5.20 -20.16
C ARG A 383 -18.41 4.52 -18.93
N GLU A 384 -19.42 3.66 -19.16
CA GLU A 384 -19.98 2.81 -18.10
C GLU A 384 -19.06 1.64 -17.74
N ALA A 385 -18.36 1.09 -18.74
CA ALA A 385 -17.44 -0.03 -18.54
C ALA A 385 -16.13 0.44 -17.88
N ARG A 386 -15.61 -0.38 -16.96
CA ARG A 386 -14.30 -0.15 -16.34
C ARG A 386 -13.19 -0.48 -17.34
N MET A 387 -12.18 0.36 -17.38
CA MET A 387 -11.01 0.20 -18.24
C MET A 387 -9.89 -0.55 -17.53
N PHE A 388 -9.43 -1.63 -18.14
CA PHE A 388 -8.27 -2.38 -17.68
C PHE A 388 -6.97 -1.64 -18.01
N PHE A 389 -5.99 -1.69 -17.11
CA PHE A 389 -4.63 -1.21 -17.40
C PHE A 389 -3.56 -2.05 -16.71
N HIS A 390 -2.35 -2.05 -17.28
CA HIS A 390 -1.16 -2.66 -16.68
C HIS A 390 -0.29 -1.58 -16.03
N PHE A 391 0.45 -1.91 -14.97
CA PHE A 391 1.30 -0.92 -14.28
C PHE A 391 2.44 -0.39 -15.15
N SER A 392 2.84 -1.13 -16.18
CA SER A 392 3.80 -0.65 -17.20
C SER A 392 3.33 0.61 -17.92
N GLU A 393 2.02 0.83 -18.02
CA GLU A 393 1.45 1.97 -18.73
C GLU A 393 1.44 3.28 -17.92
N LEU A 394 1.97 3.28 -16.70
CA LEU A 394 2.07 4.48 -15.87
C LEU A 394 3.25 5.33 -16.32
N LEU A 395 2.99 6.61 -16.65
CA LEU A 395 4.04 7.54 -17.09
C LEU A 395 5.01 7.94 -15.97
N ASP A 396 4.57 7.83 -14.72
CA ASP A 396 5.41 8.04 -13.53
C ASP A 396 5.55 6.73 -12.74
N PRO A 397 6.55 5.89 -13.08
CA PRO A 397 6.75 4.60 -12.42
C PRO A 397 7.25 4.74 -10.98
N LYS A 398 7.71 5.92 -10.55
CA LYS A 398 8.20 6.14 -9.18
C LYS A 398 7.06 6.33 -8.18
N LYS A 399 5.88 6.70 -8.66
CA LYS A 399 4.72 6.94 -7.81
C LYS A 399 3.97 5.64 -7.56
N GLU A 400 3.79 5.29 -6.29
CA GLU A 400 2.95 4.16 -5.91
C GLU A 400 1.49 4.40 -6.30
N VAL A 401 0.91 3.43 -7.01
CA VAL A 401 -0.49 3.45 -7.44
C VAL A 401 -1.41 3.22 -6.25
N LYS A 402 -2.38 4.12 -6.06
CA LYS A 402 -3.41 3.97 -5.02
C LYS A 402 -4.80 4.00 -5.60
N THR A 403 -5.73 3.34 -4.91
CA THR A 403 -7.17 3.44 -5.24
C THR A 403 -7.64 4.87 -4.98
N ASN A 404 -8.66 5.29 -5.72
CA ASN A 404 -9.26 6.63 -5.67
C ASN A 404 -8.33 7.75 -6.16
N GLU A 405 -7.30 7.41 -6.93
CA GLU A 405 -6.49 8.39 -7.65
C GLU A 405 -7.13 8.75 -8.99
N GLU A 406 -7.10 10.05 -9.30
CA GLU A 406 -7.59 10.62 -10.55
C GLU A 406 -6.50 10.52 -11.61
N VAL A 407 -6.89 10.03 -12.78
CA VAL A 407 -5.98 9.75 -13.88
C VAL A 407 -6.56 10.19 -15.22
N GLU A 408 -5.65 10.50 -16.12
CA GLU A 408 -5.89 10.74 -17.53
C GLU A 408 -5.15 9.69 -18.35
N PHE A 409 -5.80 9.11 -19.36
CA PHE A 409 -5.26 7.98 -20.11
C PHE A 409 -5.79 7.96 -21.54
N THR A 410 -5.19 7.13 -22.38
CA THR A 410 -5.66 6.90 -23.75
C THR A 410 -6.18 5.48 -23.86
N VAL A 411 -7.23 5.27 -24.63
CA VAL A 411 -7.81 3.94 -24.82
C VAL A 411 -7.42 3.35 -26.16
N THR A 412 -6.86 2.14 -26.10
CA THR A 412 -6.42 1.35 -27.26
C THR A 412 -6.92 -0.08 -27.18
N GLN A 413 -6.84 -0.82 -28.29
CA GLN A 413 -7.13 -2.25 -28.30
C GLN A 413 -5.96 -3.02 -27.71
N ASP A 414 -6.26 -3.97 -26.81
CA ASP A 414 -5.29 -4.84 -26.16
C ASP A 414 -4.60 -5.74 -27.21
N PRO A 415 -3.30 -5.56 -27.47
CA PRO A 415 -2.57 -6.36 -28.47
C PRO A 415 -2.45 -7.84 -28.08
N SER A 416 -2.64 -8.18 -26.80
CA SER A 416 -2.52 -9.53 -26.27
C SER A 416 -3.84 -10.32 -26.31
N ALA A 417 -4.96 -9.65 -26.60
CA ALA A 417 -6.27 -10.28 -26.64
C ALA A 417 -6.51 -10.97 -27.99
N SER A 418 -6.57 -12.31 -27.98
CA SER A 418 -6.79 -13.17 -29.15
C SER A 418 -8.05 -12.87 -29.97
N ASN A 419 -8.98 -12.07 -29.42
CA ASN A 419 -10.27 -11.73 -30.04
C ASN A 419 -10.42 -10.24 -30.45
N GLY A 420 -9.36 -9.41 -30.37
CA GLY A 420 -9.33 -8.03 -30.89
C GLY A 420 -10.29 -7.00 -30.25
N ASN A 421 -11.25 -7.42 -29.44
CA ASN A 421 -12.32 -6.55 -28.90
C ASN A 421 -12.08 -6.05 -27.47
N LYS A 422 -10.97 -6.41 -26.83
CA LYS A 422 -10.70 -5.97 -25.45
C LYS A 422 -9.97 -4.64 -25.47
N LEU A 423 -10.56 -3.61 -24.88
CA LEU A 423 -9.94 -2.29 -24.76
C LEU A 423 -9.11 -2.20 -23.47
N MET A 424 -8.01 -1.46 -23.51
CA MET A 424 -7.18 -1.15 -22.35
C MET A 424 -6.80 0.33 -22.33
N ALA A 425 -6.47 0.83 -21.14
CA ALA A 425 -5.93 2.15 -20.94
C ALA A 425 -4.39 2.10 -20.96
N ILE A 426 -3.79 2.99 -21.76
CA ILE A 426 -2.35 3.18 -21.91
C ILE A 426 -1.97 4.61 -21.52
N ARG A 427 -0.67 4.87 -21.31
CA ARG A 427 -0.11 6.22 -21.04
C ARG A 427 -0.83 6.95 -19.90
N ILE A 428 -0.92 6.30 -18.76
CA ILE A 428 -1.68 6.77 -17.63
C ILE A 428 -0.89 7.86 -16.91
N LYS A 429 -1.49 9.05 -16.87
CA LYS A 429 -0.99 10.25 -16.19
C LYS A 429 -1.83 10.50 -14.95
N TYR A 430 -1.20 10.85 -13.83
CA TYR A 430 -1.91 11.28 -12.64
C TYR A 430 -2.42 12.71 -12.77
N LEU A 431 -3.64 12.95 -12.29
CA LEU A 431 -4.25 14.26 -12.16
C LEU A 431 -4.29 14.71 -10.69
N SER A 432 -4.38 16.02 -10.48
CA SER A 432 -4.67 16.58 -9.16
C SER A 432 -6.06 16.15 -8.69
N LYS A 433 -6.23 15.94 -7.38
CA LYS A 433 -7.53 15.59 -6.79
C LYS A 433 -8.56 16.70 -7.07
N GLY A 434 -9.75 16.32 -7.53
CA GLY A 434 -10.84 17.22 -7.89
C GLY A 434 -10.85 17.69 -9.34
N SER A 435 -9.91 17.23 -10.18
CA SER A 435 -9.86 17.53 -11.61
C SER A 435 -10.84 16.68 -12.43
N VAL A 436 -11.20 15.50 -11.94
CA VAL A 436 -12.07 14.56 -12.63
C VAL A 436 -13.52 14.72 -12.15
N SER A 437 -14.39 15.15 -13.07
CA SER A 437 -15.84 15.22 -12.84
C SER A 437 -16.59 14.18 -13.65
N PHE A 438 -17.40 13.37 -12.97
CA PHE A 438 -18.31 12.40 -13.60
C PHE A 438 -19.61 13.05 -14.09
N LEU A 439 -19.88 14.27 -13.64
CA LEU A 439 -21.10 15.02 -13.91
C LEU A 439 -20.78 16.31 -14.67
N VAL A 440 -21.63 16.66 -15.62
CA VAL A 440 -21.73 18.01 -16.19
C VAL A 440 -22.81 18.74 -15.41
N ILE A 441 -22.44 19.74 -14.62
CA ILE A 441 -23.38 20.50 -13.81
C ILE A 441 -23.87 21.70 -14.63
N HIS A 442 -25.18 21.77 -14.86
CA HIS A 442 -25.80 22.95 -15.45
C HIS A 442 -25.80 24.11 -14.43
N PRO A 443 -25.44 25.33 -14.85
CA PRO A 443 -25.31 26.47 -13.94
C PRO A 443 -26.66 26.96 -13.40
N GLU A 444 -27.77 26.64 -14.09
CA GLU A 444 -29.11 26.99 -13.67
C GLU A 444 -29.50 26.30 -12.36
N LYS A 445 -30.17 27.07 -11.51
CA LYS A 445 -30.68 26.62 -10.22
C LYS A 445 -32.19 26.46 -10.31
N TYR A 446 -32.69 25.33 -9.82
CA TYR A 446 -34.11 25.01 -9.79
C TYR A 446 -34.57 24.91 -8.35
N ILE A 447 -35.84 25.28 -8.12
CA ILE A 447 -36.50 25.09 -6.83
C ILE A 447 -37.50 23.96 -6.97
N GLY A 448 -37.38 22.96 -6.11
CA GLY A 448 -38.27 21.81 -6.06
C GLY A 448 -38.74 21.52 -4.64
N THR A 449 -39.64 20.55 -4.52
CA THR A 449 -40.14 20.02 -3.25
C THR A 449 -39.72 18.56 -3.12
N VAL A 450 -39.22 18.17 -1.96
CA VAL A 450 -38.81 16.78 -1.70
C VAL A 450 -40.06 15.89 -1.61
N ASP A 451 -40.21 14.97 -2.56
CA ASP A 451 -41.29 13.97 -2.62
C ASP A 451 -40.86 12.65 -1.93
N LYS A 452 -39.56 12.34 -1.97
CA LYS A 452 -38.99 11.18 -1.27
C LYS A 452 -37.61 11.52 -0.71
N GLU A 453 -37.40 11.22 0.56
CA GLU A 453 -36.09 11.34 1.20
C GLU A 453 -35.18 10.16 0.82
N PRO A 454 -33.86 10.38 0.62
CA PRO A 454 -32.90 9.31 0.45
C PRO A 454 -32.68 8.60 1.80
N ASN A 455 -32.71 7.26 1.78
CA ASN A 455 -32.67 6.47 3.02
C ASN A 455 -31.24 6.45 3.61
N ALA A 456 -31.07 6.86 4.87
CA ALA A 456 -29.76 6.96 5.53
C ALA A 456 -29.29 5.65 6.20
N HIS A 457 -30.05 4.55 6.10
CA HIS A 457 -29.75 3.33 6.83
C HIS A 457 -28.52 2.58 6.31
N LYS A 458 -27.42 2.72 7.06
CA LYS A 458 -26.30 1.77 7.08
C LYS A 458 -26.73 0.47 7.77
N SER A 459 -27.43 -0.41 7.06
CA SER A 459 -27.61 -1.80 7.50
C SER A 459 -26.64 -2.69 6.72
N PRO A 460 -25.64 -3.33 7.36
CA PRO A 460 -24.72 -4.23 6.69
C PRO A 460 -25.41 -5.58 6.47
N GLY A 461 -25.99 -5.80 5.30
CA GLY A 461 -26.47 -7.13 4.93
C GLY A 461 -27.71 -7.15 4.05
N LYS A 462 -27.60 -6.60 2.83
CA LYS A 462 -28.20 -7.07 1.56
C LYS A 462 -28.15 -5.92 0.57
N ILE A 463 -27.63 -6.21 -0.62
CA ILE A 463 -27.59 -5.30 -1.77
C ILE A 463 -29.04 -4.98 -2.15
N LYS A 464 -29.60 -3.91 -1.59
CA LYS A 464 -30.69 -3.17 -2.20
C LYS A 464 -30.07 -1.88 -2.71
N GLU A 465 -30.30 -1.61 -3.99
CA GLU A 465 -29.88 -0.38 -4.68
C GLU A 465 -30.11 0.82 -3.77
N ALA A 466 -29.11 1.71 -3.71
CA ALA A 466 -29.19 2.91 -2.88
C ALA A 466 -30.50 3.65 -3.20
N GLU A 467 -31.42 3.69 -2.24
CA GLU A 467 -32.71 4.34 -2.43
C GLU A 467 -32.47 5.84 -2.60
N THR A 468 -32.47 6.28 -3.85
CA THR A 468 -32.31 7.69 -4.21
C THR A 468 -33.53 8.50 -3.75
N GLY A 469 -33.29 9.71 -3.26
CA GLY A 469 -34.35 10.66 -2.99
C GLY A 469 -34.95 11.18 -4.30
N ILE A 470 -36.16 11.74 -4.23
CA ILE A 470 -36.87 12.31 -5.38
C ILE A 470 -37.27 13.74 -5.05
N ILE A 471 -36.91 14.67 -5.93
CA ILE A 471 -37.36 16.07 -5.92
C ILE A 471 -38.35 16.26 -7.06
N VAL A 472 -39.50 16.85 -6.76
CA VAL A 472 -40.50 17.27 -7.73
C VAL A 472 -40.32 18.77 -7.97
N PHE A 473 -40.14 19.17 -9.21
CA PHE A 473 -39.92 20.58 -9.58
C PHE A 473 -40.66 20.92 -10.86
N ASP A 474 -40.93 22.20 -11.06
CA ASP A 474 -41.53 22.70 -12.29
C ASP A 474 -40.43 23.07 -13.29
N PHE A 475 -40.55 22.55 -14.50
CA PHE A 475 -39.67 22.85 -15.62
C PHE A 475 -40.49 22.94 -16.90
N ASP A 476 -40.50 24.11 -17.52
CA ASP A 476 -41.25 24.39 -18.76
C ASP A 476 -42.76 24.14 -18.61
N GLU A 477 -43.34 24.66 -17.53
CA GLU A 477 -44.76 24.50 -17.13
C GLU A 477 -45.20 23.05 -16.94
N LYS A 478 -44.25 22.14 -16.73
CA LYS A 478 -44.49 20.71 -16.49
C LYS A 478 -43.79 20.27 -15.21
N ILE A 479 -44.56 19.56 -14.38
CA ILE A 479 -44.05 18.93 -13.17
C ILE A 479 -43.15 17.75 -13.57
N GLN A 480 -41.86 17.86 -13.25
CA GLN A 480 -40.85 16.82 -13.46
C GLN A 480 -40.33 16.26 -12.14
N LYS A 481 -39.80 15.04 -12.20
CA LYS A 481 -39.17 14.36 -11.08
C LYS A 481 -37.70 14.16 -11.36
N ILE A 482 -36.85 14.46 -10.40
CA ILE A 482 -35.40 14.25 -10.47
C ILE A 482 -34.92 13.46 -9.26
N SER A 483 -34.10 12.45 -9.49
CA SER A 483 -33.46 11.69 -8.42
C SER A 483 -32.26 12.45 -7.85
N TYR A 484 -31.97 12.30 -6.56
CA TYR A 484 -30.76 12.81 -5.91
C TYR A 484 -30.27 11.82 -4.84
N THR A 485 -28.99 11.88 -4.48
CA THR A 485 -28.42 11.05 -3.42
C THR A 485 -28.00 11.90 -2.21
N ILE A 486 -27.74 11.24 -1.07
CA ILE A 486 -27.21 11.91 0.13
C ILE A 486 -25.87 12.62 -0.16
N LYS A 487 -25.05 12.09 -1.07
CA LYS A 487 -23.77 12.71 -1.44
C LYS A 487 -23.93 14.04 -2.17
N ASP A 488 -25.09 14.25 -2.77
CA ASP A 488 -25.41 15.44 -3.56
C ASP A 488 -25.95 16.60 -2.70
N VAL A 489 -26.09 16.39 -1.40
CA VAL A 489 -26.57 17.39 -0.42
C VAL A 489 -25.38 18.21 0.11
N LEU A 490 -25.42 19.53 -0.06
CA LEU A 490 -24.34 20.44 0.36
C LEU A 490 -24.19 20.52 1.89
N GLU A 491 -25.30 20.55 2.61
CA GLU A 491 -25.35 20.76 4.06
C GLU A 491 -25.86 19.49 4.76
N MET A 492 -24.97 18.53 5.07
CA MET A 492 -25.33 17.27 5.74
C MET A 492 -26.07 17.45 7.08
N LYS A 493 -25.75 18.52 7.83
CA LYS A 493 -26.45 18.86 9.09
C LYS A 493 -27.89 19.34 8.87
N ASN A 494 -28.21 19.80 7.66
CA ASN A 494 -29.49 20.35 7.26
C ASN A 494 -30.07 19.53 6.09
N ALA A 495 -30.05 18.20 6.24
CA ALA A 495 -30.52 17.29 5.20
C ALA A 495 -31.99 17.57 4.83
N PRO A 496 -32.33 17.55 3.52
CA PRO A 496 -33.70 17.76 3.05
C PRO A 496 -34.67 16.71 3.59
N ARG A 497 -35.82 17.16 4.08
CA ARG A 497 -36.92 16.31 4.53
C ARG A 497 -38.10 16.36 3.57
N TYR A 498 -38.99 15.39 3.67
CA TYR A 498 -40.23 15.31 2.91
C TYR A 498 -41.03 16.61 3.03
N GLY A 499 -41.37 17.19 1.89
CA GLY A 499 -42.08 18.46 1.79
C GLY A 499 -41.21 19.71 1.96
N ASP A 500 -39.91 19.60 2.26
CA ASP A 500 -39.01 20.76 2.26
C ASP A 500 -38.88 21.32 0.83
N LYS A 501 -38.82 22.65 0.71
CA LYS A 501 -38.41 23.28 -0.55
C LYS A 501 -36.90 23.33 -0.62
N VAL A 502 -36.36 22.82 -1.71
CA VAL A 502 -34.92 22.71 -1.98
C VAL A 502 -34.52 23.45 -3.24
N GLU A 503 -33.35 24.08 -3.20
CA GLU A 503 -32.63 24.58 -4.37
C GLU A 503 -31.63 23.49 -4.80
N PHE A 504 -31.52 23.24 -6.10
CA PHE A 504 -30.58 22.28 -6.66
C PHE A 504 -30.16 22.67 -8.09
N ASN A 505 -29.07 22.08 -8.57
CA ASN A 505 -28.64 22.15 -9.97
C ASN A 505 -28.94 20.82 -10.68
N LEU A 506 -29.15 20.86 -11.99
CA LEU A 506 -29.22 19.65 -12.80
C LEU A 506 -27.80 19.20 -13.17
N GLY A 507 -27.41 18.00 -12.72
CA GLY A 507 -26.19 17.32 -13.13
C GLY A 507 -26.50 16.24 -14.17
N GLU A 508 -25.79 16.22 -15.30
CA GLU A 508 -25.86 15.14 -16.28
C GLU A 508 -24.66 14.20 -16.09
N VAL A 509 -24.93 12.92 -15.86
CA VAL A 509 -23.88 11.90 -15.79
C VAL A 509 -23.27 11.73 -17.18
N LYS A 510 -21.95 11.94 -17.31
CA LYS A 510 -21.26 11.91 -18.61
C LYS A 510 -21.40 10.58 -19.33
N SER A 511 -21.34 9.45 -18.60
CA SER A 511 -21.38 8.10 -19.16
C SER A 511 -22.77 7.64 -19.62
N THR A 512 -23.81 7.91 -18.83
CA THR A 512 -25.18 7.38 -19.06
C THR A 512 -26.11 8.41 -19.67
N LYS A 513 -25.71 9.69 -19.70
CA LYS A 513 -26.56 10.84 -20.06
C LYS A 513 -27.81 11.01 -19.19
N THR A 514 -27.87 10.33 -18.04
CA THR A 514 -28.96 10.47 -17.08
C THR A 514 -28.82 11.73 -16.26
N ARG A 515 -29.92 12.45 -16.05
CA ARG A 515 -29.95 13.65 -15.21
C ARG A 515 -30.18 13.27 -13.74
N THR A 516 -29.50 13.98 -12.84
CA THR A 516 -29.63 13.87 -11.39
C THR A 516 -29.60 15.25 -10.75
N GLY A 517 -30.23 15.39 -9.58
CA GLY A 517 -30.16 16.61 -8.79
C GLY A 517 -28.85 16.66 -8.01
N VAL A 518 -28.07 17.73 -8.18
CA VAL A 518 -26.82 17.98 -7.47
C VAL A 518 -26.85 19.31 -6.73
N ASN A 519 -25.93 19.49 -5.78
CA ASN A 519 -25.85 20.69 -4.95
C ASN A 519 -27.17 21.01 -4.22
N VAL A 520 -27.84 19.96 -3.73
CA VAL A 520 -29.16 20.09 -3.09
C VAL A 520 -29.02 20.81 -1.76
N ARG A 521 -29.80 21.87 -1.57
CA ARG A 521 -29.83 22.70 -0.37
C ARG A 521 -31.26 23.03 0.03
N VAL A 522 -31.56 22.93 1.32
CA VAL A 522 -32.88 23.33 1.85
C VAL A 522 -33.00 24.85 1.85
N VAL A 523 -34.01 25.37 1.15
CA VAL A 523 -34.36 26.79 1.09
C VAL A 523 -35.41 27.13 2.14
N LEU A 524 -36.45 26.31 2.23
CA LEU A 524 -37.53 26.49 3.19
C LEU A 524 -37.86 25.15 3.85
N ARG A 525 -37.65 25.09 5.16
CA ARG A 525 -38.09 23.96 6.00
C ARG A 525 -39.61 23.93 6.05
N ASN A 526 -40.20 22.77 5.83
CA ASN A 526 -41.62 22.58 6.05
C ASN A 526 -41.91 22.54 7.57
N LEU A 527 -42.15 23.72 8.15
CA LEU A 527 -42.52 23.87 9.57
C LEU A 527 -43.98 23.47 9.86
N ASN A 528 -44.81 23.28 8.83
CA ASN A 528 -46.25 23.07 8.95
C ASN A 528 -46.68 21.66 9.36
N ASN A 529 -45.76 20.71 9.54
CA ASN A 529 -46.09 19.34 9.94
C ASN A 529 -45.85 19.04 11.43
N LYS A 530 -45.41 20.02 12.22
CA LYS A 530 -45.29 19.86 13.67
C LYS A 530 -46.68 19.96 14.31
N CYS A 531 -47.13 18.85 14.86
CA CYS A 531 -48.36 18.73 15.62
C CYS A 531 -48.03 18.53 17.11
N GLN A 532 -48.96 18.90 17.97
CA GLN A 532 -48.89 18.66 19.40
C GLN A 532 -50.06 17.78 19.82
N GLY A 533 -49.87 16.99 20.86
CA GLY A 533 -50.90 16.10 21.35
C GLY A 533 -50.56 15.47 22.70
N PHE A 534 -51.39 14.53 23.11
CA PHE A 534 -51.31 13.85 24.39
C PHE A 534 -51.23 12.34 24.17
N ILE A 535 -50.39 11.64 24.93
CA ILE A 535 -50.34 10.17 24.88
C ILE A 535 -51.69 9.60 25.31
N ALA A 536 -52.44 9.00 24.39
CA ALA A 536 -53.79 8.47 24.65
C ALA A 536 -53.78 6.98 25.01
N THR A 537 -52.88 6.21 24.42
CA THR A 537 -52.77 4.76 24.64
C THR A 537 -51.32 4.33 24.51
N LEU A 538 -50.88 3.46 25.41
CA LEU A 538 -49.58 2.79 25.36
C LEU A 538 -49.79 1.28 25.39
N LYS A 539 -49.16 0.56 24.45
CA LYS A 539 -49.06 -0.90 24.39
C LYS A 539 -47.60 -1.32 24.31
N ASP A 540 -47.31 -2.61 24.16
CA ASP A 540 -45.94 -3.14 24.27
C ASP A 540 -44.93 -2.54 23.29
N ASN A 541 -45.33 -2.22 22.05
CA ASN A 541 -44.42 -1.72 21.00
C ASN A 541 -44.91 -0.44 20.29
N TYR A 542 -46.11 0.03 20.62
CA TYR A 542 -46.77 1.13 19.90
C TYR A 542 -47.75 1.86 20.81
N GLY A 543 -48.15 3.05 20.38
CA GLY A 543 -49.16 3.84 21.06
C GLY A 543 -49.99 4.68 20.12
N PHE A 544 -50.88 5.45 20.72
CA PHE A 544 -51.71 6.45 20.04
C PHE A 544 -51.60 7.79 20.74
N ILE A 545 -51.50 8.86 19.96
CA ILE A 545 -51.46 10.25 20.43
C ILE A 545 -52.81 10.90 20.11
N GLU A 546 -53.55 11.36 21.12
CA GLU A 546 -54.69 12.27 20.95
C GLU A 546 -54.15 13.61 20.47
N ASN A 547 -54.70 14.14 19.37
CA ASN A 547 -54.32 15.46 18.87
C ASN A 547 -54.75 16.59 19.83
N SER A 548 -54.14 17.77 19.69
CA SER A 548 -54.44 18.93 20.55
C SER A 548 -55.88 19.45 20.44
N ASP A 549 -56.57 19.20 19.33
CA ASP A 549 -57.99 19.54 19.15
C ASP A 549 -58.94 18.48 19.76
N HIS A 550 -58.38 17.36 20.22
CA HIS A 550 -59.07 16.28 20.89
C HIS A 550 -60.10 15.50 20.05
N GLU A 551 -60.06 15.57 18.73
CA GLU A 551 -61.02 14.87 17.85
C GLU A 551 -60.58 13.46 17.45
N LYS A 552 -59.27 13.24 17.31
CA LYS A 552 -58.71 12.05 16.67
C LYS A 552 -57.45 11.56 17.37
N GLU A 553 -57.10 10.31 17.08
CA GLU A 553 -55.86 9.70 17.52
C GLU A 553 -54.93 9.41 16.34
N VAL A 554 -53.63 9.56 16.56
CA VAL A 554 -52.57 9.28 15.58
C VAL A 554 -51.72 8.11 16.10
N PHE A 555 -51.54 7.11 15.24
CA PHE A 555 -50.72 5.94 15.55
C PHE A 555 -49.23 6.29 15.59
N PHE A 556 -48.48 5.73 16.54
CA PHE A 556 -47.02 5.76 16.54
C PHE A 556 -46.39 4.46 17.01
N HIS A 557 -45.16 4.21 16.55
CA HIS A 557 -44.32 3.11 17.02
C HIS A 557 -43.27 3.64 18.00
N PHE A 558 -42.85 2.85 18.99
CA PHE A 558 -41.84 3.31 19.98
C PHE A 558 -40.48 3.64 19.36
N SER A 559 -40.14 3.06 18.21
CA SER A 559 -38.93 3.45 17.46
C SER A 559 -38.97 4.87 16.89
N SER A 560 -40.14 5.50 16.87
CA SER A 560 -40.31 6.89 16.42
C SER A 560 -40.24 7.91 17.57
N TYR A 561 -40.13 7.43 18.81
CA TYR A 561 -39.98 8.27 19.99
C TYR A 561 -38.49 8.55 20.26
N GLU A 562 -38.17 9.83 20.41
CA GLU A 562 -36.84 10.31 20.71
C GLU A 562 -36.66 10.38 22.23
N GLY A 563 -36.41 9.23 22.86
CA GLY A 563 -36.25 9.07 24.30
C GLY A 563 -36.38 7.61 24.75
N ASP A 564 -36.41 7.37 26.06
CA ASP A 564 -36.73 6.04 26.62
C ASP A 564 -38.26 5.84 26.64
N PRO A 565 -38.82 4.84 25.95
CA PRO A 565 -40.26 4.57 25.96
C PRO A 565 -40.84 4.32 27.36
N ASN A 566 -40.02 3.90 28.33
CA ASN A 566 -40.46 3.70 29.72
C ASN A 566 -40.78 5.01 30.46
N ASP A 567 -40.31 6.15 29.94
CA ASP A 567 -40.59 7.47 30.52
C ASP A 567 -41.91 8.07 30.04
N LEU A 568 -42.65 7.40 29.16
CA LEU A 568 -43.95 7.85 28.66
C LEU A 568 -45.09 7.35 29.53
N ASP A 569 -45.90 8.29 30.02
CA ASP A 569 -47.14 8.00 30.73
C ASP A 569 -48.38 8.46 29.94
N LEU A 570 -49.54 7.88 30.26
CA LEU A 570 -50.82 8.32 29.70
C LEU A 570 -51.06 9.81 30.01
N GLY A 571 -51.48 10.55 28.99
CA GLY A 571 -51.73 11.98 28.99
C GLY A 571 -50.50 12.85 29.22
N ASP A 572 -49.29 12.36 28.93
CA ASP A 572 -48.11 13.21 28.74
C ASP A 572 -48.23 14.00 27.43
N GLU A 573 -47.73 15.23 27.45
CA GLU A 573 -47.71 16.13 26.30
C GLU A 573 -46.55 15.77 25.37
N VAL A 574 -46.81 15.74 24.07
CA VAL A 574 -45.81 15.41 23.05
C VAL A 574 -45.91 16.31 21.83
N GLU A 575 -44.76 16.61 21.23
CA GLU A 575 -44.64 17.18 19.89
C GLU A 575 -44.28 16.06 18.91
N TYR A 576 -44.89 16.06 17.72
CA TYR A 576 -44.62 15.06 16.69
C TYR A 576 -44.80 15.61 15.29
N THR A 577 -44.23 14.93 14.30
CA THR A 577 -44.44 15.22 12.88
C THR A 577 -45.42 14.22 12.27
N LEU A 578 -46.45 14.71 11.59
CA LEU A 578 -47.42 13.85 10.90
C LEU A 578 -46.87 13.35 9.55
N CYS A 579 -46.67 12.04 9.40
CA CYS A 579 -46.17 11.41 8.18
C CYS A 579 -47.24 10.52 7.54
N ARG A 580 -47.34 10.53 6.20
CA ARG A 580 -48.17 9.59 5.42
C ARG A 580 -47.29 8.50 4.81
N LYS A 581 -47.05 7.42 5.56
CA LYS A 581 -46.37 6.22 5.04
C LYS A 581 -47.30 5.27 4.27
N SER A 582 -48.62 5.41 4.43
CA SER A 582 -49.65 4.59 3.78
C SER A 582 -50.98 5.34 3.72
N ALA A 583 -52.10 4.65 3.45
CA ALA A 583 -53.46 5.21 3.56
C ALA A 583 -53.80 5.71 4.99
N LYS A 584 -53.00 5.36 6.01
CA LYS A 584 -53.14 5.82 7.40
C LYS A 584 -51.98 6.73 7.79
N HIS A 585 -52.28 7.79 8.54
CA HIS A 585 -51.29 8.71 9.10
C HIS A 585 -50.56 8.10 10.30
N SER A 586 -49.27 8.40 10.43
CA SER A 586 -48.43 7.98 11.56
C SER A 586 -47.59 9.14 12.08
N ALA A 587 -47.36 9.19 13.38
CA ALA A 587 -46.50 10.19 14.01
C ALA A 587 -45.03 9.74 14.01
N GLU A 588 -44.12 10.68 13.73
CA GLU A 588 -42.67 10.50 13.71
C GLU A 588 -41.94 11.64 14.40
N ASN A 589 -40.69 11.43 14.80
CA ASN A 589 -39.88 12.40 15.55
C ASN A 589 -40.62 12.91 16.80
N ILE A 590 -41.05 11.97 17.66
CA ILE A 590 -41.92 12.28 18.80
C ILE A 590 -41.05 12.71 19.98
N PHE A 591 -41.34 13.87 20.56
CA PHE A 591 -40.64 14.42 21.72
C PHE A 591 -41.61 14.66 22.88
N LYS A 592 -41.19 14.34 24.09
CA LYS A 592 -41.94 14.67 25.31
C LYS A 592 -41.83 16.16 25.62
N LEU A 593 -42.96 16.82 25.82
CA LEU A 593 -43.05 18.22 26.21
C LEU A 593 -43.23 18.37 27.73
N PRO A 594 -42.77 19.49 28.31
CA PRO A 594 -43.11 19.85 29.69
C PRO A 594 -44.63 19.97 29.88
N LYS A 595 -45.15 19.55 31.03
CA LYS A 595 -46.58 19.69 31.36
C LYS A 595 -46.98 21.17 31.37
N GLY A 596 -48.09 21.50 30.71
CA GLY A 596 -48.62 22.86 30.54
C GLY A 596 -48.13 23.58 29.28
N THR A 597 -47.48 22.89 28.34
CA THR A 597 -47.07 23.46 27.05
C THR A 597 -48.26 23.58 26.10
N ILE A 598 -49.13 22.58 26.09
CA ILE A 598 -50.38 22.60 25.33
C ILE A 598 -51.44 23.35 26.15
N PRO A 599 -52.08 24.41 25.60
CA PRO A 599 -53.09 25.18 26.32
C PRO A 599 -54.24 24.31 26.86
N THR A 600 -54.47 24.35 28.17
CA THR A 600 -55.58 23.64 28.81
C THR A 600 -56.91 24.37 28.62
N GLU A 601 -58.00 23.61 28.46
CA GLU A 601 -59.37 24.13 28.34
C GLU A 601 -59.79 24.94 29.59
N GLU A 602 -60.61 25.98 29.39
CA GLU A 602 -61.06 26.84 30.50
C GLU A 602 -62.31 26.24 31.16
N ILE A 603 -62.18 25.85 32.44
CA ILE A 603 -63.28 25.26 33.21
C ILE A 603 -64.37 26.31 33.44
N LEU A 604 -65.60 26.00 33.01
CA LEU A 604 -66.81 26.78 33.24
C LEU A 604 -67.25 26.65 34.70
N ARG A 605 -66.62 27.43 35.59
CA ARG A 605 -66.85 27.37 37.05
C ARG A 605 -68.28 27.75 37.44
N ASP A 606 -68.95 28.57 36.62
CA ASP A 606 -70.34 29.01 36.77
C ASP A 606 -71.34 27.84 36.68
N LYS A 607 -71.02 26.79 35.91
CA LYS A 607 -71.85 25.59 35.76
C LYS A 607 -71.66 24.54 36.87
N GLY A 608 -70.67 24.73 37.74
CA GLY A 608 -70.39 23.81 38.86
C GLY A 608 -69.95 22.40 38.43
N GLN A 609 -69.97 21.47 39.39
CA GLN A 609 -69.77 20.04 39.11
C GLN A 609 -71.13 19.40 38.77
N GLN A 610 -71.22 18.75 37.62
CA GLN A 610 -72.40 18.04 37.16
C GLN A 610 -72.27 16.55 37.41
N GLN A 611 -73.41 15.88 37.55
CA GLN A 611 -73.50 14.41 37.54
C GLN A 611 -74.25 13.97 36.30
N GLY A 612 -73.86 12.83 35.75
CA GLY A 612 -74.45 12.29 34.55
C GLY A 612 -74.16 10.81 34.37
N LYS A 613 -74.49 10.32 33.19
CA LYS A 613 -74.22 8.94 32.74
C LYS A 613 -73.36 8.95 31.48
N VAL A 614 -72.50 7.94 31.35
CA VAL A 614 -71.73 7.72 30.12
C VAL A 614 -72.66 7.16 29.06
N LEU A 615 -72.90 7.93 28.00
CA LEU A 615 -73.73 7.52 26.88
C LEU A 615 -72.94 6.61 25.91
N ARG A 616 -71.67 6.98 25.68
CA ARG A 616 -70.74 6.27 24.80
C ARG A 616 -69.33 6.27 25.41
N PRO A 617 -68.65 5.13 25.49
CA PRO A 617 -67.29 5.08 26.00
C PRO A 617 -66.26 5.53 24.95
N MET A 618 -65.01 5.78 25.34
CA MET A 618 -63.91 6.07 24.39
C MET A 618 -63.54 4.85 23.55
N ARG A 619 -62.90 5.07 22.39
CA ARG A 619 -62.56 4.00 21.43
C ARG A 619 -61.66 2.90 22.01
N ILE A 620 -60.81 3.25 22.98
CA ILE A 620 -59.99 2.26 23.70
C ILE A 620 -60.84 1.21 24.42
N VAL A 621 -62.05 1.56 24.86
CA VAL A 621 -63.00 0.67 25.54
C VAL A 621 -63.90 -0.06 24.53
N ASN A 622 -64.26 0.60 23.43
CA ASN A 622 -65.03 0.01 22.34
C ASN A 622 -64.30 0.17 20.98
N PRO A 623 -63.42 -0.77 20.60
CA PRO A 623 -62.59 -0.65 19.40
C PRO A 623 -63.39 -0.65 18.08
N ASP A 624 -64.63 -1.16 18.09
CA ASP A 624 -65.48 -1.28 16.91
C ASP A 624 -66.08 0.08 16.49
N GLN A 625 -65.94 1.13 17.30
CA GLN A 625 -66.39 2.47 16.94
C GLN A 625 -65.33 3.25 16.14
N GLU A 626 -65.80 4.16 15.29
CA GLU A 626 -64.93 5.03 14.48
C GLU A 626 -64.47 6.27 15.27
N GLU A 627 -65.33 6.82 16.13
CA GLU A 627 -65.06 8.04 16.89
C GLU A 627 -64.14 7.80 18.09
N TYR A 628 -63.11 8.61 18.22
CA TYR A 628 -62.15 8.55 19.32
C TYR A 628 -62.79 8.89 20.68
N CYS A 629 -63.41 10.07 20.79
CA CYS A 629 -63.99 10.63 22.02
C CYS A 629 -65.12 9.76 22.56
N GLY A 630 -65.28 9.67 23.89
CA GLY A 630 -66.52 9.22 24.53
C GLY A 630 -67.55 10.36 24.65
N LEU A 631 -68.77 10.04 25.07
CA LEU A 631 -69.85 11.00 25.35
C LEU A 631 -70.45 10.78 26.74
N VAL A 632 -70.64 11.86 27.49
CA VAL A 632 -71.41 11.88 28.75
C VAL A 632 -72.65 12.74 28.61
N GLN A 633 -73.71 12.34 29.30
CA GLN A 633 -74.98 13.07 29.37
C GLN A 633 -75.26 13.46 30.82
N PRO A 634 -75.48 14.75 31.16
CA PRO A 634 -75.87 15.18 32.50
C PRO A 634 -77.26 14.64 32.87
N PHE A 635 -77.51 14.40 34.16
CA PHE A 635 -78.83 13.98 34.65
C PHE A 635 -79.88 15.10 34.66
N ASN A 636 -79.46 16.37 34.62
CA ASN A 636 -80.31 17.53 34.88
C ASN A 636 -81.12 18.04 33.65
N VAL A 637 -81.34 17.22 32.62
CA VAL A 637 -82.11 17.64 31.43
C VAL A 637 -83.18 16.60 31.10
N GLU A 638 -84.27 16.63 31.86
CA GLU A 638 -85.58 16.16 31.40
C GLU A 638 -86.39 17.40 31.03
N VAL A 639 -86.13 17.95 29.84
CA VAL A 639 -87.07 18.89 29.21
C VAL A 639 -87.61 18.15 27.98
N GLU A 640 -88.92 17.92 27.98
CA GLU A 640 -89.66 16.99 27.11
C GLU A 640 -89.61 17.30 25.59
N ASP A 641 -88.82 18.28 25.13
CA ASP A 641 -88.80 18.72 23.72
C ASP A 641 -87.45 19.29 23.22
N THR A 642 -86.31 18.96 23.85
CA THR A 642 -84.98 19.38 23.36
C THR A 642 -84.02 18.20 23.21
N GLU A 643 -83.17 18.23 22.17
CA GLU A 643 -82.14 17.20 21.97
C GLU A 643 -81.29 17.04 23.24
N PRO A 644 -80.95 15.80 23.65
CA PRO A 644 -80.22 15.56 24.88
C PRO A 644 -78.84 16.23 24.82
N GLU A 645 -78.56 17.14 25.77
CA GLU A 645 -77.23 17.73 25.90
C GLU A 645 -76.19 16.64 26.15
N VAL A 646 -75.21 16.51 25.26
CA VAL A 646 -74.12 15.54 25.37
C VAL A 646 -72.79 16.25 25.23
N TYR A 647 -71.82 15.82 26.03
CA TYR A 647 -70.49 16.42 26.05
C TYR A 647 -69.42 15.37 25.72
N PRO A 648 -68.54 15.63 24.74
CA PRO A 648 -67.45 14.73 24.43
C PRO A 648 -66.41 14.68 25.55
N TYR A 649 -65.62 13.61 25.60
CA TYR A 649 -64.47 13.48 26.49
C TYR A 649 -63.38 12.57 25.92
N GLY A 650 -62.13 12.84 26.30
CA GLY A 650 -60.93 12.11 25.84
C GLY A 650 -60.06 11.65 27.02
N ILE A 651 -58.81 11.24 26.75
CA ILE A 651 -57.92 10.75 27.81
C ILE A 651 -57.55 11.86 28.80
N THR A 652 -57.46 13.11 28.33
CA THR A 652 -57.16 14.29 29.15
C THR A 652 -58.31 14.72 30.04
N SER A 653 -59.54 14.35 29.68
CA SER A 653 -60.76 14.65 30.43
C SER A 653 -60.94 13.78 31.68
N LEU A 654 -60.26 12.63 31.77
CA LEU A 654 -60.41 11.71 32.89
C LEU A 654 -59.64 12.21 34.12
N ALA A 655 -60.30 12.25 35.27
CA ALA A 655 -59.64 12.55 36.54
C ALA A 655 -58.62 11.45 36.93
N ASP A 656 -58.92 10.21 36.58
CA ASP A 656 -58.01 9.07 36.65
C ASP A 656 -57.84 8.50 35.24
N LYS A 657 -56.65 8.68 34.67
CA LYS A 657 -56.33 8.29 33.29
C LYS A 657 -56.35 6.78 33.06
N ARG A 658 -56.42 5.97 34.14
CA ARG A 658 -56.56 4.51 34.08
C ARG A 658 -58.02 4.05 34.18
N ASP A 659 -58.98 4.96 34.34
CA ASP A 659 -60.37 4.59 34.50
C ASP A 659 -61.03 4.25 33.14
N PHE A 660 -61.57 3.04 33.04
CA PHE A 660 -62.32 2.58 31.88
C PHE A 660 -63.82 2.80 32.08
N LEU A 661 -64.28 4.00 31.71
CA LEU A 661 -65.69 4.36 31.76
C LEU A 661 -66.50 3.56 30.74
N GLN A 662 -67.54 2.85 31.20
CA GLN A 662 -68.42 2.03 30.36
C GLN A 662 -69.76 2.71 30.10
N LYS A 663 -70.46 2.28 29.04
CA LYS A 663 -71.83 2.75 28.76
C LYS A 663 -72.74 2.49 29.97
N GLY A 664 -73.39 3.55 30.46
CA GLY A 664 -74.27 3.52 31.61
C GLY A 664 -73.62 3.86 32.95
N ASP A 665 -72.29 3.99 33.02
CA ASP A 665 -71.61 4.38 34.25
C ASP A 665 -72.05 5.78 34.71
N SER A 666 -72.42 5.90 35.98
CA SER A 666 -72.67 7.20 36.61
C SER A 666 -71.34 7.90 36.84
N VAL A 667 -71.24 9.16 36.43
CA VAL A 667 -70.02 9.96 36.48
C VAL A 667 -70.32 11.35 37.04
N LYS A 668 -69.31 11.96 37.66
CA LYS A 668 -69.29 13.39 37.96
C LYS A 668 -68.22 14.06 37.10
N PHE A 669 -68.52 15.24 36.58
CA PHE A 669 -67.64 15.96 35.66
C PHE A 669 -67.85 17.47 35.77
N ASN A 670 -66.90 18.23 35.22
CA ASN A 670 -67.02 19.66 35.01
C ASN A 670 -67.13 19.94 33.50
N LEU A 671 -67.71 21.07 33.13
CA LEU A 671 -67.71 21.53 31.75
C LEU A 671 -66.52 22.47 31.53
N ALA A 672 -65.84 22.31 30.41
CA ALA A 672 -64.82 23.24 29.96
C ALA A 672 -65.12 23.70 28.54
N LEU A 673 -64.76 24.95 28.23
CA LEU A 673 -64.85 25.49 26.89
C LEU A 673 -63.48 25.37 26.23
N ASN A 674 -63.44 24.68 25.10
CA ASN A 674 -62.26 24.65 24.27
C ASN A 674 -62.20 25.92 23.41
N LYS A 675 -61.16 26.73 23.61
CA LYS A 675 -60.99 28.04 22.95
C LYS A 675 -60.76 27.95 21.45
N SER A 676 -60.33 26.79 20.93
CA SER A 676 -60.00 26.63 19.52
C SER A 676 -61.21 26.31 18.64
N ASN A 677 -62.19 25.55 19.17
CA ASN A 677 -63.37 25.09 18.41
C ASN A 677 -64.70 25.56 19.02
N ASN A 678 -64.68 26.35 20.11
CA ASN A 678 -65.87 26.78 20.88
C ASN A 678 -66.78 25.63 21.34
N GLN A 679 -66.27 24.40 21.38
CA GLN A 679 -67.02 23.24 21.82
C GLN A 679 -66.94 23.11 23.34
N THR A 680 -68.06 22.81 23.98
CA THR A 680 -68.10 22.48 25.41
C THR A 680 -67.77 21.00 25.57
N ARG A 681 -66.77 20.70 26.40
CA ARG A 681 -66.28 19.34 26.67
C ARG A 681 -66.46 18.98 28.14
N ALA A 682 -66.65 17.70 28.43
CA ALA A 682 -66.60 17.21 29.81
C ALA A 682 -65.14 16.99 30.22
N VAL A 683 -64.75 17.52 31.38
CA VAL A 683 -63.41 17.39 31.97
C VAL A 683 -63.52 16.98 33.44
N ASN A 684 -62.40 16.52 34.03
CA ASN A 684 -62.35 15.98 35.40
C ASN A 684 -63.41 14.90 35.66
N ILE A 685 -63.65 14.05 34.66
CA ILE A 685 -64.64 12.99 34.73
C ILE A 685 -64.16 11.93 35.69
N SER A 686 -64.98 11.60 36.67
CA SER A 686 -64.72 10.53 37.62
C SER A 686 -65.95 9.67 37.80
N ALA A 687 -65.78 8.35 37.75
CA ALA A 687 -66.85 7.42 37.98
C ALA A 687 -67.38 7.51 39.42
N ILE A 688 -68.71 7.51 39.56
CA ILE A 688 -69.43 7.37 40.83
C ILE A 688 -69.64 5.87 41.05
N ARG A 689 -68.57 5.18 41.45
CA ARG A 689 -68.58 3.74 41.71
C ARG A 689 -68.65 3.46 43.21
N LYS A 690 -69.40 2.42 43.60
CA LYS A 690 -69.41 1.91 44.98
C LYS A 690 -68.18 1.04 45.18
N PHE A 691 -67.25 1.49 46.02
CA PHE A 691 -66.11 0.68 46.42
C PHE A 691 -66.55 -0.39 47.41
N ILE A 692 -66.18 -1.63 47.13
CA ILE A 692 -66.43 -2.81 47.96
C ILE A 692 -65.10 -3.23 48.59
N ARG A 693 -65.16 -3.75 49.81
CA ARG A 693 -63.98 -4.24 50.54
C ARG A 693 -64.02 -5.75 50.64
N SER A 694 -62.89 -6.40 50.37
CA SER A 694 -62.70 -7.83 50.59
C SER A 694 -61.22 -8.17 50.77
N LYS A 695 -60.95 -9.40 51.18
CA LYS A 695 -59.60 -9.95 51.29
C LYS A 695 -59.17 -10.62 50.00
N VAL A 696 -57.87 -10.54 49.74
CA VAL A 696 -57.24 -11.24 48.61
C VAL A 696 -57.13 -12.72 48.94
N ASP A 697 -57.75 -13.56 48.11
CA ASP A 697 -57.80 -15.00 48.30
C ASP A 697 -56.54 -15.69 47.77
N SER A 698 -56.07 -15.31 46.59
CA SER A 698 -54.86 -15.84 46.00
C SER A 698 -54.30 -14.91 44.93
N VAL A 699 -52.97 -14.91 44.79
CA VAL A 699 -52.25 -14.17 43.73
C VAL A 699 -51.39 -15.17 42.95
N LYS A 700 -51.51 -15.19 41.63
CA LYS A 700 -50.80 -16.10 40.71
C LYS A 700 -50.23 -15.30 39.54
N GLY A 701 -48.95 -14.97 39.61
CA GLY A 701 -48.28 -14.18 38.57
C GLY A 701 -48.87 -12.78 38.47
N GLN A 702 -49.33 -12.40 37.28
CA GLN A 702 -49.93 -11.08 37.00
C GLN A 702 -51.43 -10.99 37.35
N PHE A 703 -52.01 -12.01 37.97
CA PHE A 703 -53.45 -12.09 38.23
C PHE A 703 -53.73 -12.49 39.68
N GLY A 704 -54.89 -12.13 40.20
CA GLY A 704 -55.34 -12.54 41.53
C GLY A 704 -56.85 -12.72 41.64
N PHE A 705 -57.27 -13.28 42.77
CA PHE A 705 -58.67 -13.52 43.11
C PHE A 705 -58.99 -12.90 44.47
N LEU A 706 -60.17 -12.28 44.56
CA LEU A 706 -60.71 -11.71 45.80
C LEU A 706 -61.77 -12.65 46.36
N ASN A 707 -61.87 -12.68 47.69
CA ASN A 707 -62.89 -13.42 48.41
C ASN A 707 -64.24 -12.67 48.36
N TYR A 708 -64.74 -12.45 47.15
CA TYR A 708 -66.00 -11.78 46.85
C TYR A 708 -66.68 -12.53 45.71
N GLU A 709 -67.91 -12.97 45.94
CA GLU A 709 -68.69 -13.77 44.99
C GLU A 709 -69.87 -12.94 44.48
N LYS A 710 -69.83 -12.56 43.20
CA LYS A 710 -70.95 -11.89 42.52
C LYS A 710 -71.80 -12.87 41.71
N GLU A 711 -71.19 -13.98 41.30
CA GLU A 711 -71.80 -15.09 40.57
C GLU A 711 -71.59 -16.34 41.43
N ASP A 712 -72.65 -17.12 41.62
CA ASP A 712 -72.72 -18.19 42.62
C ASP A 712 -71.55 -19.19 42.47
N GLY A 713 -70.69 -19.28 43.50
CA GLY A 713 -69.51 -20.15 43.53
C GLY A 713 -68.27 -19.68 42.76
N LYS A 714 -68.21 -18.43 42.27
CA LYS A 714 -67.01 -17.88 41.58
C LYS A 714 -66.42 -16.67 42.29
N LYS A 715 -65.14 -16.81 42.69
CA LYS A 715 -64.33 -15.72 43.24
C LYS A 715 -64.05 -14.64 42.19
N LEU A 716 -64.04 -13.38 42.61
CA LEU A 716 -63.85 -12.24 41.71
C LEU A 716 -62.38 -12.09 41.28
N PHE A 717 -62.17 -12.00 39.97
CA PHE A 717 -60.85 -11.92 39.34
C PHE A 717 -60.32 -10.48 39.24
N PHE A 718 -59.00 -10.27 39.38
CA PHE A 718 -58.32 -9.01 39.08
C PHE A 718 -56.96 -9.21 38.39
N HIS A 719 -56.50 -8.19 37.66
CA HIS A 719 -55.15 -8.13 37.09
C HIS A 719 -54.26 -7.21 37.94
N MET A 720 -52.95 -7.49 38.05
CA MET A 720 -52.02 -6.67 38.83
C MET A 720 -51.89 -5.22 38.29
N THR A 721 -52.22 -5.00 37.02
CA THR A 721 -52.29 -3.66 36.41
C THR A 721 -53.43 -2.80 36.95
N GLU A 722 -54.46 -3.42 37.52
CA GLU A 722 -55.60 -2.73 38.14
C GLU A 722 -55.29 -2.25 39.56
N VAL A 723 -54.08 -2.54 40.06
CA VAL A 723 -53.62 -2.12 41.37
C VAL A 723 -52.99 -0.73 41.27
N HIS A 724 -53.52 0.22 42.04
CA HIS A 724 -52.98 1.57 42.10
C HIS A 724 -51.66 1.64 42.90
N ASP A 725 -50.90 2.70 42.65
CA ASP A 725 -49.66 3.07 43.37
C ASP A 725 -48.51 2.05 43.30
N GLY A 726 -48.61 1.04 42.43
CA GLY A 726 -47.55 0.02 42.25
C GLY A 726 -47.31 -0.83 43.50
N VAL A 727 -48.29 -0.93 44.39
CA VAL A 727 -48.19 -1.69 45.64
C VAL A 727 -48.35 -3.17 45.36
N GLU A 728 -47.41 -3.99 45.83
CA GLU A 728 -47.56 -5.45 45.76
C GLU A 728 -48.66 -5.93 46.71
N ILE A 729 -49.63 -6.62 46.12
CA ILE A 729 -50.73 -7.25 46.84
C ILE A 729 -50.38 -8.70 47.13
N GLN A 730 -50.55 -9.12 48.38
CA GLN A 730 -50.33 -10.49 48.84
C GLN A 730 -51.64 -11.14 49.29
N THR A 731 -51.61 -12.47 49.40
CA THR A 731 -52.76 -13.24 49.88
C THR A 731 -53.08 -12.86 51.33
N GLY A 732 -54.34 -12.55 51.62
CA GLY A 732 -54.82 -12.09 52.93
C GLY A 732 -54.92 -10.58 53.11
N ASP A 733 -54.37 -9.77 52.20
CA ASP A 733 -54.47 -8.31 52.25
C ASP A 733 -55.93 -7.85 52.09
N GLU A 734 -56.32 -6.80 52.84
CA GLU A 734 -57.60 -6.10 52.63
C GLU A 734 -57.46 -5.06 51.53
N VAL A 735 -58.37 -5.12 50.56
CA VAL A 735 -58.39 -4.21 49.43
C VAL A 735 -59.78 -3.60 49.25
N GLU A 736 -59.83 -2.34 48.85
CA GLU A 736 -61.03 -1.74 48.27
C GLU A 736 -60.94 -1.78 46.74
N PHE A 737 -62.05 -2.09 46.09
CA PHE A 737 -62.12 -2.27 44.64
C PHE A 737 -63.52 -1.97 44.12
N VAL A 738 -63.65 -1.82 42.80
CA VAL A 738 -64.94 -1.73 42.12
C VAL A 738 -65.17 -2.98 41.29
N VAL A 739 -66.39 -3.51 41.33
CA VAL A 739 -66.79 -4.62 40.46
C VAL A 739 -67.27 -4.10 39.12
N VAL A 740 -66.54 -4.41 38.06
CA VAL A 740 -66.85 -4.02 36.68
C VAL A 740 -67.22 -5.27 35.87
N GLN A 741 -68.15 -5.15 34.93
CA GLN A 741 -68.50 -6.22 34.00
C GLN A 741 -67.78 -6.00 32.67
N ASN A 742 -67.11 -7.02 32.16
CA ASN A 742 -66.54 -6.95 30.82
C ASN A 742 -67.66 -7.14 29.79
N GLN A 743 -67.90 -6.10 28.99
CA GLN A 743 -68.98 -6.05 28.00
C GLN A 743 -68.83 -7.10 26.88
N ARG A 744 -67.61 -7.58 26.62
CA ARG A 744 -67.33 -8.54 25.54
C ARG A 744 -67.60 -9.99 25.93
N ASN A 745 -67.35 -10.36 27.19
CA ASN A 745 -67.47 -11.74 27.65
C ASN A 745 -68.48 -11.93 28.81
N GLY A 746 -69.10 -10.85 29.28
CA GLY A 746 -70.09 -10.85 30.36
C GLY A 746 -69.52 -11.12 31.76
N LYS A 747 -68.21 -11.37 31.91
CA LYS A 747 -67.59 -11.74 33.19
C LYS A 747 -67.34 -10.52 34.07
N TYR A 748 -67.43 -10.71 35.39
CA TYR A 748 -67.11 -9.67 36.37
C TYR A 748 -65.64 -9.73 36.78
N SER A 749 -65.02 -8.56 36.93
CA SER A 749 -63.67 -8.39 37.47
C SER A 749 -63.62 -7.25 38.48
N ALA A 750 -62.63 -7.27 39.37
CA ALA A 750 -62.30 -6.15 40.23
C ALA A 750 -61.34 -5.21 39.49
N CYS A 751 -61.69 -3.92 39.49
CA CYS A 751 -60.92 -2.82 38.93
C CYS A 751 -60.63 -1.78 40.01
N SER A 752 -59.63 -0.94 39.76
CA SER A 752 -59.19 0.11 40.69
C SER A 752 -58.90 -0.40 42.11
N LEU A 753 -58.11 -1.48 42.22
CA LEU A 753 -57.74 -2.07 43.50
C LEU A 753 -56.81 -1.12 44.28
N ARG A 754 -57.14 -0.89 45.54
CA ARG A 754 -56.32 -0.14 46.49
C ARG A 754 -56.16 -0.95 47.76
N LYS A 755 -54.91 -1.18 48.17
CA LYS A 755 -54.61 -1.86 49.42
C LYS A 755 -55.00 -0.97 50.61
N ILE A 756 -55.87 -1.48 51.47
CA ILE A 756 -56.24 -0.82 52.71
C ILE A 756 -55.14 -1.16 53.71
N THR A 757 -54.39 -0.14 54.12
CA THR A 757 -53.47 -0.26 55.25
C THR A 757 -54.13 0.39 56.47
N ASP A 758 -54.14 -0.29 57.62
CA ASP A 758 -54.68 0.23 58.89
C ASP A 758 -54.01 1.54 59.36
N ARG A 759 -52.97 1.98 58.66
CA ARG A 759 -52.34 3.30 58.85
C ARG A 759 -53.02 4.37 57.98
N ARG A 760 -54.32 4.59 58.14
CA ARG A 760 -54.93 5.87 57.70
C ARG A 760 -54.36 7.01 58.54
N ARG A 761 -53.43 7.78 57.96
CA ARG A 761 -53.01 9.08 58.50
C ARG A 761 -54.24 10.01 58.49
N PRO A 762 -54.61 10.69 59.58
CA PRO A 762 -55.86 11.44 59.67
C PRO A 762 -55.99 12.51 58.56
N GLU A 763 -57.19 12.62 57.96
CA GLU A 763 -57.50 13.56 56.87
C GLU A 763 -57.18 15.04 57.19
N ARG A 764 -57.09 15.41 58.48
CA ARG A 764 -56.73 16.77 58.93
C ARG A 764 -55.34 17.23 58.48
N LEU A 765 -54.42 16.33 58.11
CA LEU A 765 -53.10 16.68 57.59
C LEU A 765 -53.04 16.81 56.05
N VAL A 766 -53.97 16.17 55.33
CA VAL A 766 -54.03 16.24 53.85
C VAL A 766 -54.69 17.55 53.39
N SER A 767 -55.60 18.10 54.20
CA SER A 767 -56.22 19.42 53.99
C SER A 767 -55.21 20.57 53.99
N ARG A 768 -54.07 20.47 54.70
CA ARG A 768 -53.03 21.53 54.70
C ARG A 768 -52.01 21.43 53.57
N LEU A 769 -51.92 20.31 52.86
CA LEU A 769 -51.04 20.18 51.69
C LEU A 769 -51.74 20.52 50.36
N LYS A 770 -53.07 20.65 50.35
CA LYS A 770 -53.85 21.04 49.15
C LYS A 770 -54.33 22.51 49.17
N SER A 771 -53.99 23.28 50.21
CA SER A 771 -54.33 24.71 50.32
C SER A 771 -53.09 25.57 50.55
N VAL A 772 -52.12 25.48 49.64
CA VAL A 772 -51.07 26.51 49.49
C VAL A 772 -50.99 26.88 48.01
N THR A 773 -52.03 27.56 47.54
CA THR A 773 -51.90 28.55 46.49
C THR A 773 -51.89 29.91 47.19
N GLU A 774 -50.78 30.62 47.00
CA GLU A 774 -50.60 32.06 47.13
C GLU A 774 -51.39 32.79 48.23
N ASP A 775 -50.72 33.04 49.36
CA ASP A 775 -50.90 34.30 50.08
C ASP A 775 -49.53 34.89 50.44
N LEU A 776 -49.36 36.16 50.06
CA LEU A 776 -48.13 36.96 50.00
C LEU A 776 -47.58 37.41 51.38
N SER A 777 -47.67 36.59 52.43
CA SER A 777 -47.05 36.94 53.72
C SER A 777 -46.74 35.73 54.61
N SER A 778 -45.61 35.06 54.39
CA SER A 778 -44.84 34.40 55.46
C SER A 778 -43.52 33.79 54.95
N VAL A 779 -42.56 33.76 55.86
CA VAL A 779 -41.11 33.51 55.74
C VAL A 779 -40.70 32.45 54.69
N ARG A 780 -39.87 32.86 53.73
CA ARG A 780 -39.17 31.95 52.78
C ARG A 780 -38.08 31.16 53.50
N ILE A 781 -38.17 29.83 53.48
CA ILE A 781 -37.06 28.95 53.84
C ILE A 781 -36.28 28.61 52.56
N VAL A 782 -35.05 29.12 52.46
CA VAL A 782 -34.13 28.81 51.36
C VAL A 782 -33.12 27.79 51.87
N VAL A 783 -33.03 26.63 51.22
CA VAL A 783 -32.02 25.59 51.53
C VAL A 783 -30.69 26.05 50.95
N ILE A 784 -29.78 26.54 51.81
CA ILE A 784 -28.49 27.10 51.37
C ILE A 784 -27.49 25.99 51.01
N ARG A 785 -27.61 24.77 51.57
CA ARG A 785 -26.71 23.63 51.32
C ARG A 785 -27.47 22.30 51.50
N GLN A 786 -27.33 21.35 50.57
CA GLN A 786 -27.85 20.00 50.76
C GLN A 786 -26.99 19.25 51.79
N PRO A 787 -27.58 18.54 52.78
CA PRO A 787 -26.81 17.77 53.76
C PRO A 787 -26.10 16.60 53.06
N LYS A 788 -24.79 16.45 53.34
CA LYS A 788 -23.96 15.32 52.89
C LYS A 788 -23.73 14.36 54.05
N GLY A 789 -23.55 13.08 53.75
CA GLY A 789 -23.14 12.08 54.74
C GLY A 789 -21.72 12.35 55.27
N PRO A 790 -21.28 11.66 56.35
CA PRO A 790 -19.92 11.79 56.89
C PRO A 790 -18.80 11.47 55.88
N ASP A 791 -19.15 10.77 54.80
CA ASP A 791 -18.33 10.36 53.66
C ASP A 791 -18.42 11.31 52.44
N GLY A 792 -19.18 12.40 52.53
CA GLY A 792 -19.28 13.42 51.47
C GLY A 792 -20.22 13.09 50.31
N THR A 793 -20.93 11.95 50.36
CA THR A 793 -21.96 11.58 49.37
C THR A 793 -23.31 12.25 49.69
N LYS A 794 -24.20 12.35 48.68
CA LYS A 794 -25.57 12.87 48.87
C LYS A 794 -26.44 11.75 49.45
N GLY A 795 -26.83 11.86 50.72
CA GLY A 795 -27.71 10.92 51.41
C GLY A 795 -26.97 9.82 52.18
N PHE A 796 -27.66 9.18 53.13
CA PHE A 796 -27.13 8.06 53.91
C PHE A 796 -27.32 6.76 53.13
N THR A 797 -26.24 6.19 52.58
CA THR A 797 -26.24 4.93 51.80
C THR A 797 -26.27 3.66 52.67
N GLN A 798 -26.27 3.79 54.00
CA GLN A 798 -26.23 2.64 54.89
C GLN A 798 -27.64 2.08 55.14
N THR A 799 -27.90 0.87 54.66
CA THR A 799 -29.12 0.12 54.93
C THR A 799 -29.22 -0.13 56.44
N ARG A 800 -30.32 0.30 57.09
CA ARG A 800 -30.54 0.04 58.52
C ARG A 800 -30.66 -1.46 58.74
N VAL A 801 -29.77 -2.03 59.54
CA VAL A 801 -29.90 -3.41 60.02
C VAL A 801 -31.03 -3.45 61.06
N PRO A 802 -32.03 -4.35 60.92
CA PRO A 802 -33.07 -4.50 61.92
C PRO A 802 -32.47 -4.99 63.25
N TRP A 803 -32.80 -4.31 64.34
CA TRP A 803 -32.39 -4.72 65.68
C TRP A 803 -33.07 -6.03 66.08
N THR A 804 -32.28 -7.01 66.51
CA THR A 804 -32.77 -8.27 67.10
C THR A 804 -32.56 -8.22 68.61
N PRO A 805 -33.60 -8.48 69.43
CA PRO A 805 -33.45 -8.59 70.88
C PRO A 805 -32.71 -9.89 71.24
N PRO A 806 -31.93 -9.92 72.34
CA PRO A 806 -31.38 -11.16 72.88
C PRO A 806 -32.49 -12.02 73.52
N ALA A 807 -32.25 -13.34 73.52
CA ALA A 807 -33.20 -14.41 73.87
C ALA A 807 -33.88 -14.28 75.23
#